data_AF-A0A7J6MNN7-F1
#
_entry.id   AF-A0A7J6MNN7-F1
#
_cell.length_a   1.000
_cell.length_b   1.000
_cell.length_c   1.000
_cell.angle_alpha   90.00
_cell.angle_beta   90.00
_cell.angle_gamma   90.00
#
_symmetry.space_group_name_H-M   'P 1'
#
loop_
_entity.id
_entity.type
_entity.pdbx_description
1 polymer ?
#
loop_
_entity_poly.entity_id
_entity_poly.type
_entity_poly.pdbx_seq_one_letter_code
_entity_poly.pdbx_strand_id
1 'polypeptide(L)'
;MADNTASLLDSHVHVKEYDIHLKPNFDTFRFEGASQISLDVAEPTKVINLHAKELAINAGVTLEYPCSGKVYQADSIAVSEKDTTCTFTFAEELTAGAAILKVDFVGTLNDQMAGLYRSAYVDQYGKPKHLLCTQMEAIDARRAFPCIDEPSAKAVFRITVTTEAYRQVISNMPEASRALFAKENSDSLMQRVTFMPSPLMSPYLVALVVGEFEFLQSSTKRGTLVRVLATPGRKEQCHFALDVATRVLEWYETFFGMPYPLPKLDLVAIPDFACGAMENWGLVTFREVDLLCDPAKVSVGTRKRVSTVVAHELAHQWFGNLVTMEWWDDLWLNEGFATFMENLSTDALFPDLGVWNMYVSSDLESALHLDGMRSSHPIKVPITAAEDVDEVFDAISYEKGCAIVRTLWAVLGPDAFRKGVQIYMDRHQYRNTQTSDLWTAFEEASGQPIKEMMNSWTDQMGYPLLEVGPRDTNGNCKVTQSWFLSDGSIKPGDNDKKWVVPILIGDDKTSSNEMGKLTMMRDKTQTINVGNGKWVALNYGSWVPYRVYYSSPDMRAALAQAVADKTLPVADRIQLLATTRALAKAKRLTVCEALNLLTFYKNEDDADVWDAIAIAISALDTVCIGVGRGDEMNKLVTELIEGRLARVGWDSKPTDKSKTRQLRSTLVRLASKYCHSNKEMVENACQRTQAYLEDPSSLPADIRSSVLKLALAGGGNFWNALRERAERYDVTKTEVVDIYASLGYVKDKRLKQRTLEWSLDPIVRPSDYYTVMASVRSSSPEGADMAWNFLVTRFDEIKGRVSTACSSLLTSVFYSCAGGSSDASRADTLEHMRTEKKLNAIARALSQLVESIRSNAAAVEHARDSDVTRDEFWNADALVSFVKRSVSHKVMDAAVWNGVAARSMAMGDVLSGQQLTSVVRGFNKMNLSHSDIYPFLETFIPPRLPRFTPMDLSHLISGYVHVAHRSDETFLGACADDLSCDRRKLASRQGKTYNDWRAWENLVVAYADANVKHKKLFETAAPKLYENVHLLKGHDCARILTALVKCGFVHKKLVSLIRKGLPTMTCSTDDLEQICRLFNSMGIQDEFAEKLLRYRKAEVLDDVKT
;
A
#
# COMPACT_ATOMS: atom_id res chain seq x y z
N MET A 1 30.70 1.24 22.36
CA MET A 1 29.85 2.19 23.09
C MET A 1 30.60 3.51 23.09
N ALA A 2 30.36 4.34 22.08
CA ALA A 2 30.78 5.74 22.13
C ALA A 2 29.69 6.47 22.91
N ASP A 3 30.08 7.39 23.80
CA ASP A 3 29.14 8.24 24.55
C ASP A 3 28.22 8.93 23.56
N ASN A 4 26.95 8.57 23.65
CA ASN A 4 25.88 8.91 22.73
C ASN A 4 25.11 10.12 23.28
N THR A 5 25.82 11.13 23.76
CA THR A 5 25.21 12.33 24.35
C THR A 5 24.74 13.23 23.21
N ALA A 6 23.41 13.39 23.08
CA ALA A 6 22.83 14.40 22.20
C ALA A 6 23.46 15.78 22.49
N SER A 7 23.62 16.59 21.45
CA SER A 7 24.12 17.97 21.55
C SER A 7 23.08 18.90 22.18
N LEU A 8 22.67 18.60 23.41
CA LEU A 8 21.76 19.41 24.22
C LEU A 8 22.46 20.68 24.69
N LEU A 9 21.71 21.76 24.89
CA LEU A 9 22.21 22.95 25.56
C LEU A 9 22.58 22.65 27.03
N ASP A 10 23.61 23.34 27.52
CA ASP A 10 24.08 23.19 28.90
C ASP A 10 22.97 23.45 29.93
N SER A 11 22.86 22.54 30.91
CA SER A 11 21.80 22.47 31.92
C SER A 11 21.79 23.57 33.01
N HIS A 12 22.57 24.64 32.86
CA HIS A 12 22.71 25.66 33.90
C HIS A 12 21.45 26.51 34.14
N VAL A 13 20.48 26.46 33.22
CA VAL A 13 19.21 27.18 33.34
C VAL A 13 18.01 26.28 33.05
N HIS A 14 16.93 26.48 33.80
CA HIS A 14 15.64 25.83 33.55
C HIS A 14 14.58 26.88 33.30
N VAL A 15 14.05 26.92 32.08
CA VAL A 15 13.02 27.89 31.72
C VAL A 15 11.66 27.44 32.25
N LYS A 16 10.89 28.40 32.80
CA LYS A 16 9.54 28.19 33.33
C LYS A 16 8.47 28.82 32.45
N GLU A 17 8.72 30.03 31.95
CA GLU A 17 7.75 30.77 31.17
C GLU A 17 8.45 31.65 30.12
N TYR A 18 7.85 31.72 28.92
CA TYR A 18 8.17 32.67 27.87
C TYR A 18 6.99 33.64 27.71
N ASP A 19 7.23 34.94 27.89
CA ASP A 19 6.30 36.01 27.48
C ASP A 19 6.85 36.69 26.23
N ILE A 20 6.19 36.46 25.09
CA ILE A 20 6.67 36.79 23.76
C ILE A 20 5.74 37.82 23.13
N HIS A 21 6.30 38.97 22.75
CA HIS A 21 5.60 40.00 21.99
C HIS A 21 6.17 40.11 20.58
N LEU A 22 5.36 39.81 19.56
CA LEU A 22 5.71 39.90 18.14
C LEU A 22 5.00 41.08 17.45
N LYS A 23 5.73 41.79 16.60
CA LYS A 23 5.20 42.88 15.75
C LYS A 23 5.57 42.62 14.29
N PRO A 24 4.81 41.78 13.57
CA PRO A 24 5.05 41.54 12.15
C PRO A 24 4.77 42.76 11.28
N ASN A 25 5.56 42.93 10.23
CA ASN A 25 5.37 43.93 9.19
C ASN A 25 5.20 43.25 7.82
N PHE A 26 4.00 43.36 7.25
CA PHE A 26 3.65 42.74 5.96
C PHE A 26 4.19 43.50 4.73
N ASP A 27 4.72 44.70 4.90
CA ASP A 27 5.31 45.49 3.82
C ASP A 27 6.81 45.19 3.66
N THR A 28 7.53 45.06 4.78
CA THR A 28 8.97 44.77 4.80
C THR A 28 9.29 43.28 4.93
N PHE A 29 8.28 42.46 5.27
CA PHE A 29 8.43 41.05 5.60
C PHE A 29 9.49 40.79 6.68
N ARG A 30 9.49 41.62 7.71
CA ARG A 30 10.28 41.45 8.94
C ARG A 30 9.35 41.48 10.14
N PHE A 31 9.85 41.06 11.29
CA PHE A 31 9.13 41.21 12.55
C PHE A 31 10.08 41.64 13.67
N GLU A 32 9.60 42.51 14.54
CA GLU A 32 10.25 42.79 15.82
C GLU A 32 9.71 41.82 16.87
N GLY A 33 10.59 41.32 17.73
CA GLY A 33 10.24 40.45 18.84
C GLY A 33 10.84 40.97 20.14
N ALA A 34 10.10 40.77 21.24
CA ALA A 34 10.58 40.97 22.60
C ALA A 34 10.17 39.76 23.44
N SER A 35 11.14 39.12 24.10
CA SER A 35 10.92 37.97 24.97
C SER A 35 11.33 38.29 26.40
N GLN A 36 10.44 38.03 27.36
CA GLN A 36 10.78 37.91 28.77
C GLN A 36 10.75 36.43 29.16
N ILE A 37 11.90 35.90 29.54
CA ILE A 37 12.11 34.48 29.80
C ILE A 37 12.29 34.31 31.30
N SER A 38 11.26 33.81 31.98
CA SER A 38 11.34 33.45 33.39
C SER A 38 12.06 32.11 33.51
N LEU A 39 13.18 32.09 34.22
CA LEU A 39 14.04 30.92 34.34
C LEU A 39 14.62 30.79 35.75
N ASP A 40 15.04 29.59 36.10
CA ASP A 40 15.87 29.33 37.28
C ASP A 40 17.31 29.12 36.83
N VAL A 41 18.23 29.91 37.37
CA VAL A 41 19.67 29.63 37.29
C VAL A 41 19.96 28.50 38.26
N ALA A 42 20.24 27.31 37.74
CA ALA A 42 20.43 26.10 38.53
C ALA A 42 21.75 26.12 39.30
N GLU A 43 22.81 26.59 38.66
CA GLU A 43 24.17 26.67 39.20
C GLU A 43 24.80 28.02 38.86
N PRO A 44 25.68 28.57 39.72
CA PRO A 44 26.39 29.81 39.42
C PRO A 44 27.12 29.74 38.07
N THR A 45 26.87 30.72 37.21
CA THR A 45 27.42 30.76 35.85
C THR A 45 27.62 32.20 35.39
N LYS A 46 28.48 32.41 34.40
CA LYS A 46 28.60 33.70 33.70
C LYS A 46 27.91 33.71 32.34
N VAL A 47 27.33 32.58 31.95
CA VAL A 47 26.88 32.35 30.58
C VAL A 47 25.48 31.77 30.58
N ILE A 48 24.62 32.30 29.71
CA ILE A 48 23.34 31.70 29.37
C ILE A 48 23.34 31.44 27.86
N ASN A 49 23.07 30.19 27.47
CA ASN A 49 22.96 29.76 26.08
C ASN A 49 21.49 29.48 25.73
N LEU A 50 21.05 29.92 24.56
CA LEU A 50 19.75 29.58 23.96
C LEU A 50 19.97 29.18 22.50
N HIS A 51 18.97 28.53 21.90
CA HIS A 51 18.87 28.36 20.46
C HIS A 51 18.36 29.64 19.79
N ALA A 52 18.96 30.01 18.66
CA ALA A 52 18.55 31.11 17.80
C ALA A 52 19.07 30.88 16.36
N LYS A 53 18.23 31.10 15.36
CA LYS A 53 18.58 30.94 13.93
C LYS A 53 17.95 32.04 13.10
N GLU A 54 18.75 32.72 12.28
CA GLU A 54 18.28 33.85 11.46
C GLU A 54 17.57 34.97 12.28
N LEU A 55 17.97 35.14 13.54
CA LEU A 55 17.50 36.20 14.43
C LEU A 55 18.64 37.17 14.73
N ALA A 56 18.40 38.46 14.48
CA ALA A 56 19.29 39.52 14.93
C ALA A 56 18.93 39.89 16.37
N ILE A 57 19.79 39.55 17.33
CA ILE A 57 19.60 39.88 18.75
C ILE A 57 20.04 41.33 19.00
N ASN A 58 19.17 42.14 19.59
CA ASN A 58 19.46 43.54 19.88
C ASN A 58 20.43 43.66 21.07
N ALA A 59 21.21 44.74 21.09
CA ALA A 59 22.01 45.10 22.25
C ALA A 59 21.10 45.45 23.45
N GLY A 60 21.61 45.29 24.67
CA GLY A 60 20.86 45.62 25.89
C GLY A 60 20.08 44.46 26.50
N VAL A 61 20.49 43.21 26.23
CA VAL A 61 19.97 42.03 26.95
C VAL A 61 20.27 42.15 28.45
N THR A 62 19.25 41.95 29.28
CA THR A 62 19.36 42.06 30.74
C THR A 62 18.81 40.82 31.43
N LEU A 63 19.43 40.42 32.53
CA LEU A 63 18.92 39.42 33.47
C LEU A 63 18.56 40.11 34.79
N GLU A 64 17.31 40.00 35.21
CA GLU A 64 16.78 40.60 36.43
C GLU A 64 16.44 39.52 37.47
N TYR A 65 16.83 39.71 38.73
CA TYR A 65 16.42 38.90 39.87
C TYR A 65 15.31 39.62 40.63
N PRO A 66 14.02 39.24 40.45
CA PRO A 66 12.90 40.01 40.98
C PRO A 66 12.92 40.16 42.51
N CYS A 67 13.39 39.13 43.23
CA CYS A 67 13.42 39.13 44.69
C CYS A 67 14.48 40.08 45.28
N SER A 68 15.62 40.24 44.61
CA SER A 68 16.73 41.10 45.09
C SER A 68 16.75 42.47 44.42
N GLY A 69 16.04 42.63 43.30
CA GLY A 69 16.12 43.81 42.43
C GLY A 69 17.43 43.93 41.67
N LYS A 70 18.31 42.91 41.73
CA LYS A 70 19.60 42.94 41.03
C LYS A 70 19.37 42.75 39.53
N VAL A 71 19.92 43.65 38.72
CA VAL A 71 19.86 43.59 37.25
C VAL A 71 21.28 43.49 36.72
N TYR A 72 21.53 42.49 35.88
CA TYR A 72 22.77 42.29 35.16
C TYR A 72 22.55 42.60 33.68
N GLN A 73 23.47 43.33 33.08
CA GLN A 73 23.49 43.53 31.63
C GLN A 73 24.47 42.53 31.02
N ALA A 74 24.11 41.94 29.88
CA ALA A 74 25.04 41.09 29.13
C ALA A 74 26.20 41.96 28.61
N ASP A 75 27.43 41.53 28.92
CA ASP A 75 28.67 42.18 28.51
C ASP A 75 28.98 41.87 27.04
N SER A 76 28.68 40.65 26.61
CA SER A 76 28.75 40.27 25.20
C SER A 76 27.61 39.32 24.79
N ILE A 77 27.25 39.42 23.52
CA ILE A 77 26.25 38.60 22.85
C ILE A 77 26.94 37.97 21.63
N ALA A 78 26.99 36.65 21.57
CA ALA A 78 27.52 35.92 20.43
C ALA A 78 26.39 35.10 19.79
N VAL A 79 26.24 35.19 18.47
CA VAL A 79 25.27 34.37 17.70
C VAL A 79 26.06 33.48 16.76
N SER A 80 25.82 32.17 16.83
CA SER A 80 26.40 31.17 15.93
C SER A 80 25.34 30.66 14.97
N GLU A 81 25.41 31.07 13.70
CA GLU A 81 24.53 30.53 12.65
C GLU A 81 24.81 29.04 12.36
N LYS A 82 26.05 28.60 12.59
CA LYS A 82 26.46 27.20 12.37
C LYS A 82 25.84 26.28 13.41
N ASP A 83 25.94 26.66 14.68
CA ASP A 83 25.46 25.84 15.80
C ASP A 83 24.00 26.20 16.15
N THR A 84 23.43 27.22 15.51
CA THR A 84 22.08 27.75 15.71
C THR A 84 21.79 28.16 17.16
N THR A 85 22.77 28.83 17.78
CA THR A 85 22.74 29.26 19.17
C THR A 85 23.01 30.75 19.33
N CYS A 86 22.55 31.32 20.44
CA CYS A 86 23.00 32.59 20.96
C CYS A 86 23.47 32.48 22.42
N THR A 87 24.58 33.13 22.73
CA THR A 87 25.27 33.08 24.02
C THR A 87 25.32 34.48 24.61
N PHE A 88 24.81 34.61 25.85
CA PHE A 88 24.88 35.83 26.65
C PHE A 88 25.93 35.66 27.73
N THR A 89 26.98 36.48 27.70
CA THR A 89 28.05 36.46 28.72
C THR A 89 27.92 37.67 29.64
N PHE A 90 28.01 37.42 30.95
CA PHE A 90 27.91 38.43 32.00
C PHE A 90 29.28 38.62 32.67
N ALA A 91 29.62 39.86 33.01
CA ALA A 91 30.92 40.17 33.64
C ALA A 91 31.03 39.54 35.04
N GLU A 92 29.95 39.62 35.80
CA GLU A 92 29.78 39.01 37.12
C GLU A 92 29.16 37.62 37.03
N GLU A 93 29.46 36.79 38.01
CA GLU A 93 28.80 35.48 38.17
C GLU A 93 27.33 35.68 38.60
N LEU A 94 26.45 34.98 37.91
CA LEU A 94 25.03 34.91 38.16
C LEU A 94 24.79 33.94 39.33
N THR A 95 24.01 34.35 40.32
CA THR A 95 23.70 33.50 41.48
C THR A 95 22.57 32.53 41.17
N ALA A 96 22.61 31.33 41.74
CA ALA A 96 21.49 30.39 41.61
C ALA A 96 20.17 31.00 42.11
N GLY A 97 19.07 30.75 41.39
CA GLY A 97 17.73 31.22 41.73
C GLY A 97 16.92 31.74 40.54
N ALA A 98 15.68 32.15 40.83
CA ALA A 98 14.73 32.65 39.84
C ALA A 98 15.14 34.02 39.28
N ALA A 99 15.12 34.14 37.97
CA ALA A 99 15.49 35.33 37.22
C ALA A 99 14.61 35.50 35.96
N ILE A 100 14.65 36.70 35.37
CA ILE A 100 13.96 37.05 34.13
C ILE A 100 15.00 37.57 33.13
N LEU A 101 15.21 36.85 32.04
CA LEU A 101 16.04 37.28 30.93
C LEU A 101 15.19 38.04 29.90
N LYS A 102 15.56 39.27 29.59
CA LYS A 102 14.87 40.14 28.62
C LYS A 102 15.69 40.23 27.34
N VAL A 103 15.10 39.82 26.22
CA VAL A 103 15.77 39.75 24.92
C VAL A 103 14.88 40.39 23.85
N ASP A 104 15.37 41.47 23.24
CA ASP A 104 14.78 42.07 22.04
C ASP A 104 15.50 41.55 20.80
N PHE A 105 14.76 41.30 19.73
CA PHE A 105 15.31 40.72 18.50
C PHE A 105 14.51 41.12 17.26
N VAL A 106 15.11 40.90 16.09
CA VAL A 106 14.47 41.10 14.78
C VAL A 106 14.63 39.84 13.94
N GLY A 107 13.53 39.36 13.37
CA GLY A 107 13.51 38.23 12.46
C GLY A 107 12.95 38.59 11.09
N THR A 108 12.97 37.60 10.18
CA THR A 108 12.46 37.73 8.80
C THR A 108 11.24 36.84 8.60
N LEU A 109 10.18 37.39 8.00
CA LEU A 109 9.01 36.64 7.53
C LEU A 109 9.37 35.98 6.20
N ASN A 110 10.09 34.87 6.31
CA ASN A 110 10.62 34.11 5.18
C ASN A 110 9.51 33.38 4.40
N ASP A 111 9.85 32.76 3.26
CA ASP A 111 8.96 31.93 2.44
C ASP A 111 9.44 30.46 2.35
N GLN A 112 10.18 30.02 3.36
CA GLN A 112 10.78 28.68 3.46
C GLN A 112 9.83 27.64 4.06
N MET A 113 8.65 28.06 4.55
CA MET A 113 7.68 27.24 5.30
C MET A 113 8.24 26.69 6.64
N ALA A 114 9.11 27.47 7.30
CA ALA A 114 9.75 27.13 8.58
C ALA A 114 9.90 28.36 9.49
N GLY A 115 9.79 28.18 10.80
CA GLY A 115 9.74 29.27 11.79
C GLY A 115 8.46 30.09 11.66
N LEU A 116 8.54 31.40 11.89
CA LEU A 116 7.46 32.34 11.56
C LEU A 116 7.64 32.85 10.12
N TYR A 117 6.75 32.44 9.22
CA TYR A 117 6.90 32.64 7.78
C TYR A 117 5.63 33.23 7.13
N ARG A 118 5.77 33.74 5.90
CA ARG A 118 4.67 34.27 5.09
C ARG A 118 4.18 33.21 4.09
N SER A 119 2.86 33.11 3.91
CA SER A 119 2.25 32.34 2.82
C SER A 119 1.41 33.27 1.95
N ALA A 120 1.48 33.03 0.64
CA ALA A 120 0.79 33.84 -0.37
C ALA A 120 -0.48 33.14 -0.85
N TYR A 121 -1.54 33.90 -1.06
CA TYR A 121 -2.76 33.41 -1.69
C TYR A 121 -3.41 34.49 -2.56
N VAL A 122 -4.38 34.07 -3.36
CA VAL A 122 -5.21 34.97 -4.16
C VAL A 122 -6.61 34.92 -3.57
N ASP A 123 -7.17 36.09 -3.25
CA ASP A 123 -8.53 36.17 -2.72
C ASP A 123 -9.59 35.89 -3.81
N GLN A 124 -10.84 35.77 -3.39
CA GLN A 124 -11.99 35.56 -4.27
C GLN A 124 -12.22 36.66 -5.34
N TYR A 125 -11.50 37.78 -5.25
CA TYR A 125 -11.55 38.89 -6.22
C TYR A 125 -10.32 38.95 -7.12
N GLY A 126 -9.43 37.94 -7.05
CA GLY A 126 -8.22 37.88 -7.86
C GLY A 126 -7.06 38.73 -7.34
N LYS A 127 -7.12 39.23 -6.10
CA LYS A 127 -6.04 40.06 -5.53
C LYS A 127 -5.02 39.21 -4.75
N PRO A 128 -3.71 39.45 -4.92
CA PRO A 128 -2.68 38.78 -4.13
C PRO A 128 -2.73 39.26 -2.68
N LYS A 129 -2.62 38.33 -1.75
CA LYS A 129 -2.67 38.53 -0.31
C LYS A 129 -1.60 37.69 0.38
N HIS A 130 -1.24 38.12 1.58
CA HIS A 130 -0.32 37.40 2.46
C HIS A 130 -0.96 37.15 3.82
N LEU A 131 -0.69 35.97 4.35
CA LEU A 131 -0.91 35.60 5.75
C LEU A 131 0.43 35.16 6.37
N LEU A 132 0.49 35.11 7.69
CA LEU A 132 1.61 34.53 8.43
C LEU A 132 1.16 33.25 9.11
N CYS A 133 2.08 32.30 9.17
CA CYS A 133 1.91 31.03 9.87
C CYS A 133 3.24 30.66 10.51
N THR A 134 3.18 29.74 11.47
CA THR A 134 4.36 29.11 12.08
C THR A 134 4.44 27.64 11.70
N GLN A 135 5.65 27.13 11.46
CA GLN A 135 5.99 25.71 11.47
C GLN A 135 7.28 25.58 12.28
N MET A 136 7.21 24.98 13.47
CA MET A 136 8.34 24.94 14.41
C MET A 136 8.93 23.56 14.62
N GLU A 137 8.20 22.49 14.30
CA GLU A 137 8.75 21.14 14.37
C GLU A 137 9.72 20.89 13.19
N ALA A 138 10.91 20.32 13.43
CA ALA A 138 11.41 19.85 14.74
C ALA A 138 12.15 20.91 15.57
N ILE A 139 12.87 21.82 14.91
CA ILE A 139 13.86 22.70 15.54
C ILE A 139 13.81 24.14 14.99
N ASP A 140 12.63 24.62 14.64
CA ASP A 140 12.44 25.92 14.02
C ASP A 140 11.72 26.94 14.93
N ALA A 141 11.43 26.61 16.19
CA ALA A 141 11.00 27.61 17.18
C ALA A 141 12.09 28.68 17.37
N ARG A 142 13.37 28.26 17.29
CA ARG A 142 14.55 29.13 17.32
C ARG A 142 14.63 30.17 16.19
N ARG A 143 13.80 30.06 15.13
CA ARG A 143 13.65 31.08 14.08
C ARG A 143 12.57 32.11 14.38
N ALA A 144 11.68 31.84 15.32
CA ALA A 144 10.61 32.73 15.72
C ALA A 144 10.97 33.53 16.97
N PHE A 145 11.69 32.93 17.92
CA PHE A 145 12.17 33.58 19.15
C PHE A 145 13.35 32.80 19.77
N PRO A 146 14.27 33.46 20.50
CA PRO A 146 15.34 32.76 21.21
C PRO A 146 14.78 31.89 22.35
N CYS A 147 15.12 30.59 22.36
CA CYS A 147 14.57 29.63 23.32
C CYS A 147 15.45 28.39 23.51
N ILE A 148 15.16 27.56 24.52
CA ILE A 148 15.73 26.20 24.60
C ILE A 148 14.86 25.31 23.72
N ASP A 149 15.16 25.31 22.42
CA ASP A 149 14.41 24.60 21.38
C ASP A 149 14.66 23.07 21.37
N GLU A 150 14.25 22.42 22.47
CA GLU A 150 14.35 20.99 22.73
C GLU A 150 12.99 20.47 23.24
N PRO A 151 12.54 19.25 22.86
CA PRO A 151 11.22 18.74 23.23
C PRO A 151 11.04 18.54 24.74
N SER A 152 12.11 18.24 25.47
CA SER A 152 12.13 18.09 26.94
C SER A 152 12.04 19.43 27.69
N ALA A 153 12.36 20.55 27.05
CA ALA A 153 12.38 21.88 27.64
C ALA A 153 10.96 22.50 27.68
N LYS A 154 10.00 21.80 28.28
CA LYS A 154 8.62 22.29 28.40
C LYS A 154 8.53 23.56 29.25
N ALA A 155 7.77 24.54 28.77
CA ALA A 155 7.51 25.81 29.45
C ALA A 155 6.07 26.29 29.23
N VAL A 156 5.67 27.32 29.99
CA VAL A 156 4.45 28.09 29.73
C VAL A 156 4.74 29.17 28.69
N PHE A 157 3.83 29.40 27.76
CA PHE A 157 3.96 30.44 26.74
C PHE A 157 2.81 31.45 26.83
N ARG A 158 3.16 32.73 26.90
CA ARG A 158 2.24 33.86 26.71
C ARG A 158 2.63 34.55 25.41
N ILE A 159 1.65 34.74 24.54
CA ILE A 159 1.88 35.32 23.22
C ILE A 159 1.07 36.60 23.10
N THR A 160 1.75 37.66 22.67
CA THR A 160 1.15 38.94 22.31
C THR A 160 1.55 39.29 20.88
N VAL A 161 0.60 39.76 20.08
CA VAL A 161 0.86 40.18 18.71
C VAL A 161 0.29 41.57 18.47
N THR A 162 1.10 42.45 17.88
CA THR A 162 0.64 43.75 17.36
C THR A 162 0.64 43.75 15.83
N THR A 163 -0.52 44.00 15.20
CA THR A 163 -0.66 44.02 13.73
C THR A 163 -1.84 44.91 13.30
N GLU A 164 -2.11 45.05 12.00
CA GLU A 164 -3.28 45.80 11.52
C GLU A 164 -4.61 45.18 12.01
N ALA A 165 -5.58 46.03 12.36
CA ALA A 165 -6.83 45.63 13.02
C ALA A 165 -7.76 44.74 12.17
N TYR A 166 -7.63 44.77 10.84
CA TYR A 166 -8.46 43.94 9.94
C TYR A 166 -8.00 42.48 9.87
N ARG A 167 -6.81 42.15 10.37
CA ARG A 167 -6.29 40.77 10.38
C ARG A 167 -6.82 40.03 11.61
N GLN A 168 -7.14 38.76 11.49
CA GLN A 168 -7.32 37.89 12.64
C GLN A 168 -5.95 37.42 13.14
N VAL A 169 -5.81 37.33 14.46
CA VAL A 169 -4.64 36.78 15.15
C VAL A 169 -5.12 35.56 15.93
N ILE A 170 -4.52 34.40 15.68
CA ILE A 170 -4.94 33.14 16.27
C ILE A 170 -3.69 32.42 16.77
N SER A 171 -3.71 31.92 18.00
CA SER A 171 -2.60 31.19 18.61
C SER A 171 -3.13 29.97 19.37
N ASN A 172 -2.27 29.22 20.07
CA ASN A 172 -2.59 28.01 20.83
C ASN A 172 -3.78 28.21 21.79
N MET A 173 -3.76 29.30 22.55
CA MET A 173 -4.75 29.58 23.60
C MET A 173 -5.81 30.59 23.14
N PRO A 174 -6.99 30.64 23.79
CA PRO A 174 -7.97 31.71 23.58
C PRO A 174 -7.41 33.11 23.86
N GLU A 175 -8.00 34.10 23.19
CA GLU A 175 -7.71 35.53 23.40
C GLU A 175 -8.05 35.94 24.84
N ALA A 176 -7.08 36.51 25.55
CA ALA A 176 -7.27 37.07 26.89
C ALA A 176 -7.70 38.54 26.83
N SER A 177 -7.11 39.31 25.91
CA SER A 177 -7.47 40.73 25.71
C SER A 177 -7.10 41.24 24.32
N ARG A 178 -7.77 42.31 23.91
CA ARG A 178 -7.49 43.05 22.68
C ARG A 178 -7.60 44.56 22.92
N ALA A 179 -6.61 45.28 22.43
CA ALA A 179 -6.59 46.75 22.40
C ALA A 179 -6.49 47.25 20.95
N LEU A 180 -7.28 48.27 20.61
CA LEU A 180 -7.22 48.97 19.32
C LEU A 180 -6.61 50.35 19.49
N PHE A 181 -5.77 50.77 18.55
CA PHE A 181 -5.14 52.10 18.55
C PHE A 181 -4.83 52.56 17.12
N ALA A 182 -4.67 53.88 16.93
CA ALA A 182 -4.31 54.44 15.63
C ALA A 182 -2.88 54.02 15.24
N LYS A 183 -2.66 53.65 13.97
CA LYS A 183 -1.32 53.48 13.40
C LYS A 183 -0.69 54.87 13.28
N GLU A 184 0.56 55.03 13.73
CA GLU A 184 1.24 56.32 13.61
C GLU A 184 1.28 56.77 12.15
N ASN A 185 0.94 58.05 11.91
CA ASN A 185 0.92 58.67 10.58
C ASN A 185 0.04 57.94 9.54
N SER A 186 -1.04 57.26 9.96
CA SER A 186 -1.99 56.60 9.07
C SER A 186 -3.41 56.58 9.64
N ASP A 187 -4.43 56.63 8.77
CA ASP A 187 -5.83 56.44 9.17
C ASP A 187 -6.18 54.97 9.50
N SER A 188 -5.21 54.06 9.37
CA SER A 188 -5.39 52.63 9.68
C SER A 188 -5.37 52.37 11.18
N LEU A 189 -6.19 51.42 11.64
CA LEU A 189 -6.16 50.93 13.02
C LEU A 189 -5.17 49.76 13.17
N MET A 190 -4.43 49.77 14.27
CA MET A 190 -3.67 48.65 14.78
C MET A 190 -4.45 47.95 15.88
N GLN A 191 -4.13 46.69 16.11
CA GLN A 191 -4.58 45.93 17.26
C GLN A 191 -3.39 45.32 17.99
N ARG A 192 -3.53 45.15 19.30
CA ARG A 192 -2.68 44.30 20.13
C ARG A 192 -3.56 43.21 20.74
N VAL A 193 -3.26 41.96 20.42
CA VAL A 193 -3.98 40.77 20.91
C VAL A 193 -3.04 40.01 21.84
N THR A 194 -3.48 39.76 23.07
CA THR A 194 -2.75 38.96 24.07
C THR A 194 -3.56 37.70 24.36
N PHE A 195 -2.91 36.54 24.30
CA PHE A 195 -3.52 35.24 24.56
C PHE A 195 -3.35 34.81 26.02
N MET A 196 -4.21 33.90 26.48
CA MET A 196 -4.04 33.26 27.79
C MET A 196 -2.73 32.44 27.83
N PRO A 197 -2.11 32.24 29.00
CA PRO A 197 -0.93 31.37 29.12
C PRO A 197 -1.28 29.93 28.73
N SER A 198 -0.37 29.27 28.01
CA SER A 198 -0.50 27.83 27.73
C SER A 198 -0.30 26.98 28.99
N PRO A 199 -0.71 25.70 28.99
CA PRO A 199 -0.11 24.70 29.86
C PRO A 199 1.39 24.52 29.56
N LEU A 200 2.07 23.72 30.38
CA LEU A 200 3.43 23.25 30.07
C LEU A 200 3.42 22.49 28.75
N MET A 201 4.13 23.00 27.76
CA MET A 201 4.27 22.39 26.44
C MET A 201 5.66 22.63 25.88
N SER A 202 6.05 21.87 24.84
CA SER A 202 7.35 22.00 24.19
C SER A 202 7.37 23.18 23.21
N PRO A 203 8.53 23.81 22.95
CA PRO A 203 8.63 24.98 22.06
C PRO A 203 8.12 24.74 20.64
N TYR A 204 8.34 23.54 20.08
CA TYR A 204 7.90 23.19 18.72
C TYR A 204 6.37 23.22 18.53
N LEU A 205 5.59 23.25 19.62
CA LEU A 205 4.13 23.33 19.60
C LEU A 205 3.59 24.76 19.62
N VAL A 206 4.45 25.76 19.81
CA VAL A 206 4.02 27.16 19.73
C VAL A 206 3.53 27.46 18.32
N ALA A 207 2.33 28.05 18.22
CA ALA A 207 1.74 28.39 16.94
C ALA A 207 1.10 29.79 16.90
N LEU A 208 1.23 30.41 15.73
CA LEU A 208 0.64 31.69 15.42
C LEU A 208 0.21 31.74 13.95
N VAL A 209 -1.04 32.14 13.72
CA VAL A 209 -1.56 32.46 12.39
C VAL A 209 -2.10 33.89 12.38
N VAL A 210 -1.69 34.69 11.39
CA VAL A 210 -2.11 36.09 11.22
C VAL A 210 -2.57 36.34 9.79
N GLY A 211 -3.85 36.65 9.57
CA GLY A 211 -4.40 36.77 8.22
C GLY A 211 -5.89 37.07 8.20
N GLU A 212 -6.48 37.06 7.01
CA GLU A 212 -7.93 37.14 6.82
C GLU A 212 -8.46 35.70 6.70
N PHE A 213 -9.41 35.29 7.55
CA PHE A 213 -10.00 33.96 7.52
C PHE A 213 -11.52 33.99 7.68
N GLU A 214 -12.16 33.00 7.08
CA GLU A 214 -13.52 32.60 7.39
C GLU A 214 -13.49 31.27 8.14
N PHE A 215 -14.50 31.01 8.95
CA PHE A 215 -14.54 29.76 9.72
C PHE A 215 -15.95 29.22 9.92
N LEU A 216 -16.00 27.91 10.12
CA LEU A 216 -17.13 27.20 10.71
C LEU A 216 -16.74 26.75 12.12
N GLN A 217 -17.73 26.58 12.99
CA GLN A 217 -17.49 26.14 14.37
C GLN A 217 -18.56 25.16 14.86
N SER A 218 -18.16 24.33 15.80
CA SER A 218 -18.99 23.39 16.55
C SER A 218 -18.49 23.33 18.00
N SER A 219 -19.19 22.59 18.85
CA SER A 219 -18.72 22.28 20.20
C SER A 219 -18.87 20.79 20.48
N THR A 220 -17.88 20.21 21.15
CA THR A 220 -18.00 18.84 21.65
C THR A 220 -19.05 18.76 22.75
N LYS A 221 -19.51 17.54 23.07
CA LYS A 221 -20.38 17.27 24.23
C LYS A 221 -19.82 17.78 25.55
N ARG A 222 -18.50 17.91 25.69
CA ARG A 222 -17.81 18.43 26.88
C ARG A 222 -17.57 19.95 26.85
N GLY A 223 -18.00 20.63 25.78
CA GLY A 223 -17.96 22.09 25.66
C GLY A 223 -16.70 22.66 25.01
N THR A 224 -15.79 21.83 24.50
CA THR A 224 -14.61 22.30 23.74
C THR A 224 -15.07 22.93 22.43
N LEU A 225 -14.68 24.19 22.19
CA LEU A 225 -14.98 24.87 20.93
C LEU A 225 -14.06 24.35 19.82
N VAL A 226 -14.63 23.83 18.73
CA VAL A 226 -13.86 23.38 17.56
C VAL A 226 -14.14 24.30 16.39
N ARG A 227 -13.09 24.84 15.75
CA ARG A 227 -13.23 25.69 14.56
C ARG A 227 -12.39 25.15 13.41
N VAL A 228 -12.92 25.26 12.19
CA VAL A 228 -12.16 25.01 10.96
C VAL A 228 -12.10 26.29 10.15
N LEU A 229 -10.89 26.75 9.86
CA LEU A 229 -10.58 28.05 9.29
C LEU A 229 -9.97 27.90 7.90
N ALA A 230 -10.39 28.78 6.99
CA ALA A 230 -9.89 28.83 5.62
C ALA A 230 -9.75 30.28 5.15
N THR A 231 -8.98 30.49 4.09
CA THR A 231 -8.93 31.78 3.39
C THR A 231 -10.34 32.14 2.85
N PRO A 232 -10.64 33.44 2.68
CA PRO A 232 -11.97 33.90 2.29
C PRO A 232 -12.48 33.25 0.99
N GLY A 233 -13.77 32.90 0.96
CA GLY A 233 -14.43 32.29 -0.19
C GLY A 233 -14.39 30.76 -0.20
N ARG A 234 -13.75 30.14 0.81
CA ARG A 234 -13.60 28.68 0.92
C ARG A 234 -14.31 28.04 2.11
N LYS A 235 -15.02 28.84 2.92
CA LYS A 235 -15.71 28.41 4.14
C LYS A 235 -16.57 27.14 4.00
N GLU A 236 -17.29 26.99 2.89
CA GLU A 236 -18.17 25.84 2.66
C GLU A 236 -17.40 24.51 2.57
N GLN A 237 -16.12 24.53 2.22
CA GLN A 237 -15.26 23.35 2.16
C GLN A 237 -14.81 22.86 3.55
N CYS A 238 -15.12 23.62 4.62
CA CYS A 238 -14.75 23.28 6.00
C CYS A 238 -15.73 22.32 6.69
N HIS A 239 -16.94 22.12 6.13
CA HIS A 239 -18.01 21.36 6.80
C HIS A 239 -17.61 19.92 7.16
N PHE A 240 -16.96 19.21 6.23
CA PHE A 240 -16.59 17.82 6.43
C PHE A 240 -15.52 17.67 7.52
N ALA A 241 -14.45 18.46 7.46
CA ALA A 241 -13.40 18.43 8.47
C ALA A 241 -13.92 18.81 9.87
N LEU A 242 -14.88 19.73 9.97
CA LEU A 242 -15.48 20.09 11.25
C LEU A 242 -16.26 18.93 11.88
N ASP A 243 -17.02 18.17 11.08
CA ASP A 243 -17.71 16.95 11.55
C ASP A 243 -16.70 15.90 12.03
N VAL A 244 -15.68 15.62 11.22
CA VAL A 244 -14.61 14.68 11.57
C VAL A 244 -13.94 15.09 12.86
N ALA A 245 -13.43 16.33 12.95
CA ALA A 245 -12.69 16.82 14.11
C ALA A 245 -13.53 16.75 15.39
N THR A 246 -14.80 17.16 15.33
CA THR A 246 -15.69 17.14 16.51
C THR A 246 -15.92 15.71 17.00
N ARG A 247 -16.22 14.77 16.09
CA ARG A 247 -16.51 13.37 16.43
C ARG A 247 -15.28 12.61 16.89
N VAL A 248 -14.13 12.85 16.25
CA VAL A 248 -12.85 12.22 16.61
C VAL A 248 -12.39 12.73 17.98
N LEU A 249 -12.48 14.03 18.25
CA LEU A 249 -12.09 14.59 19.55
C LEU A 249 -12.90 13.94 20.69
N GLU A 250 -14.23 13.84 20.54
CA GLU A 250 -15.10 13.15 21.52
C GLU A 250 -14.74 11.67 21.70
N TRP A 251 -14.36 11.00 20.61
CA TRP A 251 -13.97 9.60 20.64
C TRP A 251 -12.65 9.42 21.39
N TYR A 252 -11.65 10.29 21.16
CA TYR A 252 -10.38 10.28 21.90
C TYR A 252 -10.56 10.57 23.38
N GLU A 253 -11.39 11.54 23.75
CA GLU A 253 -11.70 11.79 25.17
C GLU A 253 -12.24 10.54 25.88
N THR A 254 -13.04 9.74 25.16
CA THR A 254 -13.60 8.48 25.68
C THR A 254 -12.56 7.36 25.68
N PHE A 255 -11.73 7.26 24.64
CA PHE A 255 -10.70 6.23 24.52
C PHE A 255 -9.62 6.40 25.59
N PHE A 256 -9.06 7.60 25.71
CA PHE A 256 -8.03 7.95 26.69
C PHE A 256 -8.58 8.11 28.10
N GLY A 257 -9.90 8.17 28.27
CA GLY A 257 -10.52 8.33 29.59
C GLY A 257 -10.21 9.69 30.25
N MET A 258 -9.76 10.67 29.46
CA MET A 258 -9.42 12.02 29.92
C MET A 258 -9.88 13.07 28.90
N PRO A 259 -10.40 14.23 29.35
CA PRO A 259 -10.88 15.28 28.47
C PRO A 259 -9.73 15.95 27.72
N TYR A 260 -10.04 16.59 26.59
CA TYR A 260 -9.11 17.51 25.96
C TYR A 260 -8.87 18.72 26.89
N PRO A 261 -7.61 19.09 27.20
CA PRO A 261 -7.35 20.03 28.29
C PRO A 261 -7.51 21.51 27.93
N LEU A 262 -7.54 21.89 26.64
CA LEU A 262 -7.67 23.29 26.25
C LEU A 262 -9.14 23.68 25.98
N PRO A 263 -9.52 24.95 26.17
CA PRO A 263 -10.92 25.40 25.96
C PRO A 263 -11.37 25.35 24.50
N LYS A 264 -10.44 25.31 23.54
CA LYS A 264 -10.70 25.36 22.10
C LYS A 264 -9.68 24.55 21.32
N LEU A 265 -10.07 24.12 20.13
CA LEU A 265 -9.23 23.50 19.12
C LEU A 265 -9.54 24.11 17.75
N ASP A 266 -8.54 24.79 17.17
CA ASP A 266 -8.64 25.38 15.84
C ASP A 266 -7.89 24.50 14.82
N LEU A 267 -8.47 24.31 13.64
CA LEU A 267 -7.85 23.64 12.50
C LEU A 267 -7.78 24.65 11.35
N VAL A 268 -6.60 24.98 10.84
CA VAL A 268 -6.41 26.03 9.82
C VAL A 268 -5.83 25.47 8.53
N ALA A 269 -6.48 25.74 7.41
CA ALA A 269 -5.95 25.46 6.07
C ALA A 269 -4.96 26.55 5.64
N ILE A 270 -3.69 26.18 5.45
CA ILE A 270 -2.58 27.04 5.04
C ILE A 270 -2.24 26.79 3.56
N PRO A 271 -2.19 27.83 2.70
CA PRO A 271 -1.93 27.70 1.27
C PRO A 271 -0.56 27.09 0.92
N ASP A 272 0.49 27.54 1.61
CA ASP A 272 1.87 27.06 1.47
C ASP A 272 2.33 26.43 2.79
N PHE A 273 2.45 25.10 2.81
CA PHE A 273 2.78 24.33 4.00
C PHE A 273 3.68 23.15 3.63
N ALA A 274 4.80 22.98 4.34
CA ALA A 274 5.84 22.02 3.99
C ALA A 274 5.38 20.58 4.21
N CYS A 275 4.72 20.30 5.33
CA CYS A 275 4.23 18.97 5.73
C CYS A 275 2.77 18.75 5.28
N GLY A 276 2.15 17.64 5.67
CA GLY A 276 0.70 17.43 5.48
C GLY A 276 -0.11 18.29 6.44
N ALA A 277 0.23 18.20 7.72
CA ALA A 277 -0.32 18.97 8.82
C ALA A 277 0.71 19.07 9.97
N MET A 278 0.35 19.77 11.05
CA MET A 278 1.15 19.92 12.27
C MET A 278 0.22 20.12 13.46
N GLU A 279 0.46 19.40 14.55
CA GLU A 279 -0.46 19.19 15.68
C GLU A 279 -0.48 20.32 16.72
N ASN A 280 0.01 21.52 16.38
CA ASN A 280 0.31 22.56 17.36
C ASN A 280 -0.85 22.74 18.36
N TRP A 281 -0.55 22.72 19.66
CA TRP A 281 -1.57 22.46 20.68
C TRP A 281 -2.66 23.53 20.69
N GLY A 282 -3.88 23.16 20.28
CA GLY A 282 -5.02 24.08 20.17
C GLY A 282 -5.11 24.86 18.86
N LEU A 283 -4.09 24.83 17.99
CA LEU A 283 -4.08 25.49 16.68
C LEU A 283 -3.38 24.62 15.63
N VAL A 284 -4.06 23.56 15.20
CA VAL A 284 -3.54 22.61 14.23
C VAL A 284 -3.52 23.23 12.83
N THR A 285 -2.40 23.10 12.11
CA THR A 285 -2.24 23.66 10.77
C THR A 285 -2.20 22.56 9.72
N PHE A 286 -2.76 22.80 8.54
CA PHE A 286 -2.91 21.80 7.48
C PHE A 286 -2.58 22.40 6.12
N ARG A 287 -2.09 21.57 5.17
CA ARG A 287 -2.27 21.88 3.75
C ARG A 287 -3.76 21.94 3.44
N GLU A 288 -4.13 22.83 2.51
CA GLU A 288 -5.52 22.96 2.07
C GLU A 288 -6.12 21.62 1.59
N VAL A 289 -5.33 20.77 0.92
CA VAL A 289 -5.79 19.47 0.39
C VAL A 289 -6.02 18.40 1.46
N ASP A 290 -5.47 18.59 2.66
CA ASP A 290 -5.57 17.66 3.80
C ASP A 290 -6.66 18.11 4.81
N LEU A 291 -7.31 19.26 4.60
CA LEU A 291 -8.40 19.76 5.45
C LEU A 291 -9.67 20.16 4.67
N LEU A 292 -9.53 20.86 3.55
CA LEU A 292 -10.67 21.40 2.80
C LEU A 292 -11.26 20.34 1.88
N CYS A 293 -12.54 20.02 2.07
CA CYS A 293 -13.20 18.93 1.40
C CYS A 293 -14.67 19.26 1.12
N ASP A 294 -15.07 19.19 -0.15
CA ASP A 294 -16.47 19.09 -0.56
C ASP A 294 -16.75 17.62 -0.95
N PRO A 295 -17.39 16.82 -0.07
CA PRO A 295 -17.60 15.38 -0.29
C PRO A 295 -18.38 15.04 -1.57
N ALA A 296 -19.12 15.99 -2.14
CA ALA A 296 -19.84 15.79 -3.39
C ALA A 296 -18.94 15.91 -4.63
N LYS A 297 -17.79 16.59 -4.52
CA LYS A 297 -16.90 16.92 -5.64
C LYS A 297 -15.55 16.23 -5.58
N VAL A 298 -15.09 15.83 -4.40
CA VAL A 298 -13.77 15.20 -4.24
C VAL A 298 -13.82 13.67 -4.31
N SER A 299 -12.65 13.07 -4.48
CA SER A 299 -12.54 11.61 -4.53
C SER A 299 -12.75 10.94 -3.18
N VAL A 300 -13.08 9.65 -3.25
CA VAL A 300 -13.12 8.80 -2.05
C VAL A 300 -11.74 8.79 -1.35
N GLY A 301 -10.64 8.75 -2.11
CA GLY A 301 -9.30 8.83 -1.56
C GLY A 301 -9.03 10.14 -0.80
N THR A 302 -9.50 11.27 -1.33
CA THR A 302 -9.40 12.58 -0.67
C THR A 302 -10.22 12.61 0.61
N ARG A 303 -11.45 12.07 0.61
CA ARG A 303 -12.26 11.96 1.83
C ARG A 303 -11.57 11.11 2.89
N LYS A 304 -10.99 9.97 2.51
CA LYS A 304 -10.20 9.11 3.42
C LYS A 304 -9.03 9.90 4.01
N ARG A 305 -8.23 10.54 3.16
CA ARG A 305 -7.05 11.34 3.58
C ARG A 305 -7.43 12.43 4.57
N VAL A 306 -8.45 13.24 4.29
CA VAL A 306 -8.90 14.30 5.22
C VAL A 306 -9.38 13.70 6.54
N SER A 307 -10.11 12.57 6.50
CA SER A 307 -10.54 11.90 7.72
C SER A 307 -9.37 11.40 8.57
N THR A 308 -8.39 10.73 7.96
CA THR A 308 -7.26 10.16 8.70
C THR A 308 -6.31 11.24 9.20
N VAL A 309 -5.92 12.22 8.37
CA VAL A 309 -5.02 13.31 8.81
C VAL A 309 -5.64 14.12 9.94
N VAL A 310 -6.91 14.52 9.83
CA VAL A 310 -7.58 15.19 10.96
C VAL A 310 -7.56 14.32 12.22
N ALA A 311 -7.75 13.00 12.07
CA ALA A 311 -7.68 12.10 13.22
C ALA A 311 -6.26 11.92 13.78
N HIS A 312 -5.22 11.98 12.93
CA HIS A 312 -3.80 11.93 13.31
C HIS A 312 -3.43 13.12 14.17
N GLU A 313 -3.71 14.34 13.67
CA GLU A 313 -3.42 15.59 14.40
C GLU A 313 -4.17 15.69 15.74
N LEU A 314 -5.40 15.14 15.79
CA LEU A 314 -6.18 15.12 17.01
C LEU A 314 -5.67 14.07 18.02
N ALA A 315 -5.02 12.99 17.55
CA ALA A 315 -4.37 12.02 18.44
C ALA A 315 -3.14 12.64 19.12
N HIS A 316 -2.41 13.47 18.40
CA HIS A 316 -1.24 14.19 18.92
C HIS A 316 -1.54 15.12 20.09
N GLN A 317 -2.79 15.57 20.23
CA GLN A 317 -3.23 16.34 21.39
C GLN A 317 -3.00 15.59 22.72
N TRP A 318 -2.90 14.26 22.66
CA TRP A 318 -2.45 13.39 23.76
C TRP A 318 -1.01 12.88 23.54
N PHE A 319 -0.74 12.23 22.41
CA PHE A 319 0.57 11.66 22.05
C PHE A 319 1.43 12.66 21.26
N GLY A 320 2.14 13.52 21.97
CA GLY A 320 3.03 14.54 21.41
C GLY A 320 2.90 15.84 22.17
N ASN A 321 1.66 16.26 22.46
CA ASN A 321 1.39 17.51 23.18
C ASN A 321 1.34 17.31 24.68
N LEU A 322 0.35 16.54 25.16
CA LEU A 322 0.16 16.27 26.58
C LEU A 322 1.32 15.45 27.13
N VAL A 323 1.66 14.34 26.46
CA VAL A 323 2.82 13.51 26.76
C VAL A 323 3.73 13.52 25.55
N THR A 324 4.98 13.95 25.72
CA THR A 324 5.94 14.14 24.61
C THR A 324 7.09 13.16 24.78
N MET A 325 7.75 12.73 23.72
CA MET A 325 9.06 12.06 23.85
C MET A 325 10.08 12.97 24.56
N GLU A 326 11.01 12.37 25.29
CA GLU A 326 12.10 13.12 25.96
C GLU A 326 13.08 13.69 24.96
N TRP A 327 13.43 12.91 23.94
CA TRP A 327 14.26 13.34 22.83
C TRP A 327 13.78 12.67 21.54
N TRP A 328 14.29 13.16 20.42
CA TRP A 328 13.90 12.74 19.08
C TRP A 328 14.23 11.28 18.75
N ASP A 329 15.06 10.60 19.55
CA ASP A 329 15.35 9.17 19.40
C ASP A 329 14.13 8.28 19.63
N ASP A 330 13.15 8.77 20.39
CA ASP A 330 11.88 8.13 20.68
C ASP A 330 10.70 8.83 19.95
N LEU A 331 10.94 9.56 18.83
CA LEU A 331 9.90 10.26 18.02
C LEU A 331 8.69 9.39 17.68
N TRP A 332 8.89 8.08 17.45
CA TRP A 332 7.84 7.12 17.15
C TRP A 332 6.74 7.04 18.24
N LEU A 333 7.03 7.43 19.48
CA LEU A 333 6.03 7.51 20.55
C LEU A 333 4.92 8.51 20.23
N ASN A 334 5.24 9.57 19.49
CA ASN A 334 4.25 10.48 18.94
C ASN A 334 3.67 9.88 17.66
N GLU A 335 4.52 9.68 16.65
CA GLU A 335 4.08 9.47 15.27
C GLU A 335 3.50 8.08 14.99
N GLY A 336 4.13 7.04 15.54
CA GLY A 336 3.64 5.67 15.42
C GLY A 336 2.31 5.47 16.13
N PHE A 337 2.12 6.14 17.29
CA PHE A 337 0.85 6.11 18.02
C PHE A 337 -0.23 6.93 17.32
N ALA A 338 0.06 8.15 16.87
CA ALA A 338 -0.90 8.96 16.13
C ALA A 338 -1.36 8.21 14.86
N THR A 339 -0.44 7.61 14.12
CA THR A 339 -0.73 6.78 12.92
C THR A 339 -1.63 5.58 13.25
N PHE A 340 -1.43 4.93 14.41
CA PHE A 340 -2.34 3.86 14.86
C PHE A 340 -3.72 4.38 15.24
N MET A 341 -3.77 5.49 15.98
CA MET A 341 -5.00 6.08 16.49
C MET A 341 -5.87 6.68 15.38
N GLU A 342 -5.29 7.26 14.31
CA GLU A 342 -6.06 7.73 13.15
C GLU A 342 -6.82 6.59 12.48
N ASN A 343 -6.18 5.44 12.28
CA ASN A 343 -6.77 4.28 11.64
C ASN A 343 -7.83 3.65 12.55
N LEU A 344 -7.54 3.51 13.85
CA LEU A 344 -8.46 2.95 14.83
C LEU A 344 -9.74 3.81 14.99
N SER A 345 -9.58 5.13 15.15
CA SER A 345 -10.71 6.05 15.33
C SER A 345 -11.52 6.22 14.05
N THR A 346 -10.85 6.30 12.89
CA THR A 346 -11.52 6.43 11.60
C THR A 346 -12.30 5.18 11.24
N ASP A 347 -11.75 3.98 11.49
CA ASP A 347 -12.49 2.73 11.29
C ASP A 347 -13.73 2.64 12.19
N ALA A 348 -13.62 3.09 13.45
CA ALA A 348 -14.74 3.09 14.39
C ALA A 348 -15.85 4.10 14.02
N LEU A 349 -15.49 5.28 13.50
CA LEU A 349 -16.42 6.38 13.22
C LEU A 349 -16.94 6.40 11.78
N PHE A 350 -16.15 5.88 10.84
CA PHE A 350 -16.37 5.91 9.39
C PHE A 350 -15.98 4.56 8.74
N PRO A 351 -16.59 3.43 9.14
CA PRO A 351 -16.19 2.09 8.71
C PRO A 351 -16.31 1.85 7.19
N ASP A 352 -17.10 2.64 6.47
CA ASP A 352 -17.24 2.56 5.01
C ASP A 352 -15.97 2.99 4.25
N LEU A 353 -15.03 3.66 4.94
CA LEU A 353 -13.75 4.09 4.38
C LEU A 353 -12.73 2.94 4.28
N GLY A 354 -12.84 1.88 5.10
CA GLY A 354 -11.98 0.71 5.02
C GLY A 354 -10.48 1.00 5.22
N VAL A 355 -10.15 1.87 6.18
CA VAL A 355 -8.78 2.40 6.38
C VAL A 355 -7.75 1.33 6.71
N TRP A 356 -8.11 0.27 7.44
CA TRP A 356 -7.17 -0.82 7.74
C TRP A 356 -6.71 -1.61 6.51
N ASN A 357 -7.56 -1.79 5.49
CA ASN A 357 -7.13 -2.42 4.25
C ASN A 357 -6.16 -1.53 3.48
N MET A 358 -6.42 -0.21 3.49
CA MET A 358 -5.52 0.78 2.90
C MET A 358 -4.16 0.74 3.61
N TYR A 359 -4.15 0.76 4.94
CA TYR A 359 -2.93 0.64 5.74
C TYR A 359 -2.12 -0.61 5.38
N VAL A 360 -2.75 -1.79 5.25
CA VAL A 360 -2.05 -3.02 4.85
C VAL A 360 -1.49 -2.91 3.42
N SER A 361 -2.24 -2.33 2.48
CA SER A 361 -1.83 -2.24 1.07
C SER A 361 -0.76 -1.18 0.77
N SER A 362 -0.70 -0.12 1.57
CA SER A 362 0.12 1.08 1.34
C SER A 362 1.16 1.23 2.44
N ASP A 363 0.69 1.50 3.65
CA ASP A 363 1.50 2.05 4.75
C ASP A 363 2.42 0.99 5.34
N LEU A 364 1.86 -0.19 5.67
CA LEU A 364 2.64 -1.35 6.09
C LEU A 364 3.66 -1.77 5.02
N GLU A 365 3.29 -1.71 3.75
CA GLU A 365 4.21 -2.07 2.66
C GLU A 365 5.30 -1.02 2.44
N SER A 366 5.03 0.27 2.72
CA SER A 366 6.03 1.34 2.76
C SER A 366 7.07 1.07 3.85
N ALA A 367 6.61 0.79 5.08
CA ALA A 367 7.45 0.41 6.21
C ALA A 367 8.30 -0.84 5.90
N LEU A 368 7.68 -1.92 5.44
CA LEU A 368 8.39 -3.16 5.12
C LEU A 368 9.33 -3.04 3.91
N HIS A 369 9.07 -2.11 2.98
CA HIS A 369 9.98 -1.84 1.88
C HIS A 369 11.25 -1.16 2.38
N LEU A 370 11.09 -0.10 3.18
CA LEU A 370 12.19 0.66 3.74
C LEU A 370 13.00 -0.16 4.76
N ASP A 371 12.34 -0.84 5.68
CA ASP A 371 12.96 -1.66 6.73
C ASP A 371 13.59 -2.97 6.20
N GLY A 372 13.29 -3.30 4.94
CA GLY A 372 13.96 -4.36 4.20
C GLY A 372 15.29 -3.92 3.56
N MET A 373 15.68 -2.65 3.69
CA MET A 373 16.96 -2.11 3.22
C MET A 373 18.04 -2.18 4.30
N ARG A 374 19.30 -2.26 3.88
CA ARG A 374 20.46 -2.14 4.79
C ARG A 374 20.66 -0.71 5.28
N SER A 375 20.21 0.27 4.51
CA SER A 375 20.21 1.70 4.85
C SER A 375 19.04 2.16 5.74
N SER A 376 18.25 1.23 6.29
CA SER A 376 17.20 1.54 7.27
C SER A 376 17.79 1.88 8.65
N HIS A 377 16.94 1.96 9.68
CA HIS A 377 17.32 2.17 11.07
C HIS A 377 16.34 1.47 12.04
N PRO A 378 16.73 1.23 13.30
CA PRO A 378 15.78 0.83 14.35
C PRO A 378 14.69 1.89 14.57
N ILE A 379 13.54 1.49 15.12
CA ILE A 379 12.47 2.46 15.49
C ILE A 379 13.01 3.43 16.54
N LYS A 380 13.69 2.92 17.57
CA LYS A 380 14.46 3.76 18.48
C LYS A 380 15.82 4.05 17.86
N VAL A 381 15.97 5.24 17.31
CA VAL A 381 17.13 5.64 16.49
C VAL A 381 17.95 6.70 17.22
N PRO A 382 19.26 6.47 17.46
CA PRO A 382 20.10 7.49 18.06
C PRO A 382 20.14 8.78 17.22
N ILE A 383 19.70 9.90 17.81
CA ILE A 383 19.82 11.25 17.23
C ILE A 383 20.82 12.03 18.06
N THR A 384 22.04 12.21 17.52
CA THR A 384 23.12 12.93 18.22
C THR A 384 23.06 14.44 18.01
N ALA A 385 22.70 14.89 16.81
CA ALA A 385 22.51 16.29 16.45
C ALA A 385 21.04 16.51 16.10
N ALA A 386 20.44 17.59 16.59
CA ALA A 386 19.02 17.83 16.40
C ALA A 386 18.68 18.06 14.92
N GLU A 387 19.64 18.50 14.11
CA GLU A 387 19.51 18.69 12.66
C GLU A 387 19.33 17.38 11.89
N ASP A 388 19.66 16.24 12.48
CA ASP A 388 19.53 14.92 11.85
C ASP A 388 18.09 14.35 12.00
N VAL A 389 17.23 15.00 12.78
CA VAL A 389 15.89 14.50 13.07
C VAL A 389 14.99 14.44 11.83
N ASP A 390 15.15 15.36 10.89
CA ASP A 390 14.38 15.36 9.63
C ASP A 390 14.56 14.06 8.84
N GLU A 391 15.67 13.33 9.02
CA GLU A 391 15.91 12.04 8.37
C GLU A 391 15.15 10.86 9.01
N VAL A 392 14.51 11.05 10.18
CA VAL A 392 13.74 10.01 10.88
C VAL A 392 12.24 10.27 10.91
N PHE A 393 11.77 11.38 10.32
CA PHE A 393 10.37 11.56 9.91
C PHE A 393 10.09 10.74 8.64
N ASP A 394 10.19 9.42 8.76
CA ASP A 394 10.10 8.49 7.65
C ASP A 394 9.18 7.30 7.96
N ALA A 395 9.14 6.32 7.04
CA ALA A 395 8.21 5.21 7.16
C ALA A 395 8.46 4.26 8.35
N ILE A 396 9.59 4.41 9.05
CA ILE A 396 9.91 3.66 10.25
C ILE A 396 9.20 4.27 11.46
N SER A 397 9.28 5.59 11.64
CA SER A 397 8.67 6.27 12.79
C SER A 397 7.14 6.25 12.75
N TYR A 398 6.55 6.43 11.57
CA TYR A 398 5.10 6.45 11.35
C TYR A 398 4.53 5.04 11.15
N GLU A 399 4.75 4.44 9.97
CA GLU A 399 4.04 3.24 9.56
C GLU A 399 4.53 1.98 10.28
N LYS A 400 5.85 1.79 10.46
CA LYS A 400 6.37 0.67 11.27
C LYS A 400 6.02 0.86 12.74
N GLY A 401 6.12 2.09 13.26
CA GLY A 401 5.64 2.46 14.60
C GLY A 401 4.18 2.02 14.81
N CYS A 402 3.27 2.39 13.90
CA CYS A 402 1.88 1.93 13.90
C CYS A 402 1.76 0.40 13.87
N ALA A 403 2.59 -0.29 13.06
CA ALA A 403 2.54 -1.76 12.98
C ALA A 403 2.90 -2.42 14.33
N ILE A 404 3.82 -1.82 15.09
CA ILE A 404 4.18 -2.28 16.44
C ILE A 404 3.05 -2.04 17.44
N VAL A 405 2.41 -0.87 17.39
CA VAL A 405 1.23 -0.57 18.22
C VAL A 405 0.07 -1.51 17.86
N ARG A 406 -0.14 -1.80 16.58
CA ARG A 406 -1.13 -2.76 16.08
C ARG A 406 -0.81 -4.21 16.49
N THR A 407 0.46 -4.56 16.57
CA THR A 407 0.92 -5.85 17.13
C THR A 407 0.55 -5.96 18.60
N LEU A 408 0.77 -4.89 19.39
CA LEU A 408 0.36 -4.84 20.80
C LEU A 408 -1.15 -4.96 20.96
N TRP A 409 -1.92 -4.25 20.14
CA TRP A 409 -3.37 -4.38 20.13
C TRP A 409 -3.83 -5.83 19.94
N ALA A 410 -3.22 -6.55 18.98
CA ALA A 410 -3.54 -7.96 18.72
C ALA A 410 -3.11 -8.90 19.87
N VAL A 411 -1.98 -8.64 20.52
CA VAL A 411 -1.46 -9.48 21.61
C VAL A 411 -2.20 -9.25 22.94
N LEU A 412 -2.49 -7.99 23.26
CA LEU A 412 -3.11 -7.59 24.53
C LEU A 412 -4.63 -7.70 24.52
N GLY A 413 -5.24 -7.50 23.35
CA GLY A 413 -6.66 -7.28 23.21
C GLY A 413 -7.07 -5.84 23.59
N PRO A 414 -8.26 -5.38 23.14
CA PRO A 414 -8.68 -3.99 23.24
C PRO A 414 -8.72 -3.41 24.67
N ASP A 415 -9.15 -4.20 25.65
CA ASP A 415 -9.38 -3.73 27.02
C ASP A 415 -8.06 -3.49 27.77
N ALA A 416 -7.14 -4.46 27.74
CA ALA A 416 -5.82 -4.33 28.37
C ALA A 416 -4.98 -3.27 27.65
N PHE A 417 -5.07 -3.18 26.32
CA PHE A 417 -4.41 -2.12 25.55
C PHE A 417 -4.90 -0.74 25.99
N ARG A 418 -6.22 -0.50 25.99
CA ARG A 418 -6.79 0.78 26.41
C ARG A 418 -6.40 1.12 27.84
N LYS A 419 -6.44 0.15 28.75
CA LYS A 419 -6.04 0.36 30.15
C LYS A 419 -4.56 0.75 30.27
N GLY A 420 -3.67 0.13 29.49
CA GLY A 420 -2.24 0.49 29.45
C GLY A 420 -2.01 1.92 28.98
N VAL A 421 -2.68 2.34 27.91
CA VAL A 421 -2.62 3.73 27.42
C VAL A 421 -3.13 4.72 28.47
N GLN A 422 -4.23 4.41 29.15
CA GLN A 422 -4.78 5.25 30.21
C GLN A 422 -3.81 5.41 31.39
N ILE A 423 -3.14 4.33 31.81
CA ILE A 423 -2.11 4.36 32.86
C ILE A 423 -0.94 5.26 32.44
N TYR A 424 -0.47 5.11 31.19
CA TYR A 424 0.61 5.92 30.65
C TYR A 424 0.23 7.42 30.62
N MET A 425 -0.95 7.76 30.09
CA MET A 425 -1.40 9.15 30.02
C MET A 425 -1.56 9.80 31.40
N ASP A 426 -2.16 9.09 32.36
CA ASP A 426 -2.38 9.60 33.72
C ASP A 426 -1.06 9.95 34.44
N ARG A 427 -0.04 9.10 34.28
CA ARG A 427 1.27 9.26 34.94
C ARG A 427 2.13 10.37 34.33
N HIS A 428 2.04 10.55 33.02
CA HIS A 428 3.01 11.35 32.26
C HIS A 428 2.44 12.64 31.66
N GLN A 429 1.15 12.95 31.89
CA GLN A 429 0.55 14.20 31.45
C GLN A 429 1.40 15.43 31.82
N TYR A 430 1.62 16.32 30.85
CA TYR A 430 2.47 17.51 30.91
C TYR A 430 3.97 17.24 31.12
N ARG A 431 4.44 16.02 30.84
CA ARG A 431 5.84 15.63 30.97
C ARG A 431 6.34 14.97 29.67
N ASN A 432 7.57 14.49 29.75
CA ASN A 432 8.21 13.74 28.70
C ASN A 432 8.40 12.27 29.10
N THR A 433 8.60 11.40 28.12
CA THR A 433 8.75 9.94 28.33
C THR A 433 9.77 9.34 27.38
N GLN A 434 10.28 8.18 27.77
CA GLN A 434 11.04 7.28 26.90
C GLN A 434 10.20 6.05 26.54
N THR A 435 10.63 5.31 25.52
CA THR A 435 9.97 4.08 25.08
C THR A 435 9.68 3.08 26.23
N SER A 436 10.55 3.01 27.23
CA SER A 436 10.40 2.08 28.35
C SER A 436 9.25 2.40 29.32
N ASP A 437 8.82 3.66 29.39
CA ASP A 437 7.69 4.08 30.23
C ASP A 437 6.37 3.49 29.71
N LEU A 438 6.20 3.52 28.39
CA LEU A 438 5.06 2.94 27.69
C LEU A 438 4.98 1.42 27.90
N TRP A 439 6.11 0.71 27.78
CA TRP A 439 6.17 -0.73 28.03
C TRP A 439 5.76 -1.08 29.45
N THR A 440 6.24 -0.31 30.43
CA THR A 440 5.89 -0.51 31.84
C THR A 440 4.38 -0.40 32.06
N ALA A 441 3.72 0.57 31.43
CA ALA A 441 2.26 0.73 31.53
C ALA A 441 1.48 -0.44 30.91
N PHE A 442 1.93 -1.00 29.78
CA PHE A 442 1.31 -2.17 29.16
C PHE A 442 1.57 -3.47 29.94
N GLU A 443 2.77 -3.66 30.51
CA GLU A 443 3.05 -4.82 31.38
C GLU A 443 2.15 -4.81 32.61
N GLU A 444 1.96 -3.65 33.24
CA GLU A 444 1.06 -3.51 34.38
C GLU A 444 -0.41 -3.79 34.02
N ALA A 445 -0.88 -3.29 32.87
CA ALA A 445 -2.26 -3.48 32.44
C ALA A 445 -2.57 -4.93 32.03
N SER A 446 -1.59 -5.66 31.52
CA SER A 446 -1.80 -6.98 30.91
C SER A 446 -1.28 -8.17 31.74
N GLY A 447 -0.32 -7.94 32.64
CA GLY A 447 0.43 -8.99 33.32
C GLY A 447 1.33 -9.82 32.39
N GLN A 448 1.55 -9.40 31.15
CA GLN A 448 2.39 -10.09 30.16
C GLN A 448 3.79 -9.44 30.06
N PRO A 449 4.85 -10.17 29.66
CA PRO A 449 6.20 -9.63 29.52
C PRO A 449 6.36 -8.83 28.21
N ILE A 450 5.72 -7.66 28.16
CA ILE A 450 5.67 -6.81 26.96
C ILE A 450 7.01 -6.17 26.65
N LYS A 451 7.80 -5.78 27.65
CA LYS A 451 9.09 -5.12 27.46
C LYS A 451 10.09 -6.02 26.74
N GLU A 452 10.20 -7.30 27.15
CA GLU A 452 11.06 -8.29 26.49
C GLU A 452 10.69 -8.44 25.02
N MET A 453 9.39 -8.56 24.73
CA MET A 453 8.90 -8.73 23.37
C MET A 453 9.16 -7.48 22.53
N MET A 454 8.75 -6.30 23.00
CA MET A 454 8.77 -5.06 22.22
C MET A 454 10.17 -4.49 22.02
N ASN A 455 11.09 -4.66 22.97
CA ASN A 455 12.49 -4.30 22.77
C ASN A 455 13.10 -5.03 21.57
N SER A 456 12.69 -6.28 21.30
CA SER A 456 13.14 -7.01 20.11
C SER A 456 12.65 -6.41 18.79
N TRP A 457 11.63 -5.54 18.83
CA TRP A 457 11.08 -4.86 17.65
C TRP A 457 11.55 -3.40 17.53
N THR A 458 11.80 -2.70 18.65
CA THR A 458 12.18 -1.28 18.66
C THR A 458 13.68 -1.03 18.60
N ASP A 459 14.47 -1.86 19.28
CA ASP A 459 15.89 -1.58 19.54
C ASP A 459 16.80 -2.08 18.41
N GLN A 460 16.26 -2.83 17.45
CA GLN A 460 16.98 -3.35 16.30
C GLN A 460 16.27 -3.03 14.98
N MET A 461 17.08 -2.73 13.96
CA MET A 461 16.62 -2.50 12.59
C MET A 461 16.13 -3.80 11.93
N GLY A 462 15.13 -3.68 11.07
CA GLY A 462 14.60 -4.76 10.25
C GLY A 462 13.44 -5.51 10.86
N TYR A 463 12.96 -6.50 10.11
CA TYR A 463 11.89 -7.41 10.47
C TYR A 463 12.17 -8.85 10.02
N PRO A 464 11.49 -9.86 10.60
CA PRO A 464 11.73 -11.24 10.22
C PRO A 464 10.99 -11.65 8.93
N LEU A 465 11.62 -12.53 8.16
CA LEU A 465 10.97 -13.47 7.26
C LEU A 465 10.74 -14.78 8.01
N LEU A 466 9.49 -15.25 8.04
CA LEU A 466 9.14 -16.57 8.55
C LEU A 466 9.09 -17.58 7.39
N GLU A 467 10.05 -18.49 7.36
CA GLU A 467 10.04 -19.64 6.45
C GLU A 467 9.24 -20.79 7.07
N VAL A 468 8.14 -21.15 6.41
CA VAL A 468 7.23 -22.22 6.81
C VAL A 468 7.58 -23.48 6.01
N GLY A 469 8.06 -24.51 6.71
CA GLY A 469 8.32 -25.83 6.16
C GLY A 469 7.04 -26.58 5.76
N PRO A 470 7.17 -27.71 5.05
CA PRO A 470 6.04 -28.57 4.71
C PRO A 470 5.21 -28.95 5.94
N ARG A 471 3.90 -29.05 5.74
CA ARG A 471 2.96 -29.47 6.78
C ARG A 471 2.97 -30.98 6.94
N ASP A 472 3.17 -31.46 8.16
CA ASP A 472 3.06 -32.89 8.50
C ASP A 472 1.59 -33.36 8.60
N THR A 473 1.37 -34.66 8.79
CA THR A 473 0.02 -35.25 8.90
C THR A 473 -0.77 -34.80 10.13
N ASN A 474 -0.09 -34.24 11.14
CA ASN A 474 -0.68 -33.73 12.37
C ASN A 474 -0.94 -32.21 12.30
N GLY A 475 -0.68 -31.60 11.15
CA GLY A 475 -0.85 -30.17 10.93
C GLY A 475 0.27 -29.32 11.50
N ASN A 476 1.45 -29.87 11.77
CA ASN A 476 2.60 -29.10 12.23
C ASN A 476 3.50 -28.67 11.07
N CYS A 477 4.05 -27.48 11.19
CA CYS A 477 5.09 -26.94 10.32
C CYS A 477 6.32 -26.56 11.16
N LYS A 478 7.51 -26.85 10.65
CA LYS A 478 8.76 -26.26 11.16
C LYS A 478 8.85 -24.83 10.62
N VAL A 479 8.83 -23.84 11.51
CA VAL A 479 8.90 -22.41 11.15
C VAL A 479 10.24 -21.85 11.59
N THR A 480 10.94 -21.17 10.69
CA THR A 480 12.26 -20.56 10.96
C THR A 480 12.21 -19.06 10.65
N GLN A 481 12.71 -18.24 11.57
CA GLN A 481 12.78 -16.78 11.38
C GLN A 481 14.19 -16.36 10.92
N SER A 482 14.28 -15.41 9.99
CA SER A 482 15.54 -14.81 9.52
C SER A 482 15.33 -13.33 9.23
N TRP A 483 16.37 -12.49 9.25
CA TRP A 483 16.22 -11.09 8.86
C TRP A 483 15.89 -10.99 7.36
N PHE A 484 14.80 -10.31 7.02
CA PHE A 484 14.46 -10.06 5.62
C PHE A 484 15.26 -8.88 5.05
N LEU A 485 15.91 -9.11 3.91
CA LEU A 485 16.56 -8.07 3.10
C LEU A 485 16.01 -8.12 1.68
N SER A 486 15.58 -6.97 1.18
CA SER A 486 14.89 -6.83 -0.11
C SER A 486 15.74 -7.26 -1.32
N ASP A 487 17.06 -7.18 -1.22
CA ASP A 487 18.01 -7.59 -2.26
C ASP A 487 18.53 -9.04 -2.06
N GLY A 488 18.13 -9.70 -0.97
CA GLY A 488 18.57 -11.04 -0.60
C GLY A 488 20.02 -11.14 -0.11
N SER A 489 20.70 -10.01 0.16
CA SER A 489 22.15 -9.95 0.41
C SER A 489 22.60 -10.42 1.80
N ILE A 490 22.12 -11.54 2.34
CA ILE A 490 22.45 -11.98 3.71
C ILE A 490 23.98 -12.21 3.88
N LYS A 491 24.59 -11.57 4.88
CA LYS A 491 26.00 -11.68 5.27
C LYS A 491 26.17 -12.51 6.57
N PRO A 492 27.37 -13.05 6.86
CA PRO A 492 27.66 -13.66 8.15
C PRO A 492 27.34 -12.70 9.32
N GLY A 493 26.66 -13.19 10.36
CA GLY A 493 26.18 -12.40 11.50
C GLY A 493 24.76 -11.83 11.35
N ASP A 494 24.27 -11.60 10.13
CA ASP A 494 22.89 -11.09 9.92
C ASP A 494 21.82 -12.06 10.46
N ASN A 495 22.13 -13.36 10.46
CA ASN A 495 21.25 -14.41 10.95
C ASN A 495 21.17 -14.49 12.48
N ASP A 496 22.00 -13.74 13.22
CA ASP A 496 21.96 -13.74 14.68
C ASP A 496 20.78 -12.92 15.22
N LYS A 497 20.21 -12.02 14.40
CA LYS A 497 19.00 -11.26 14.74
C LYS A 497 17.83 -12.20 15.03
N LYS A 498 17.10 -11.89 16.09
CA LYS A 498 15.96 -12.66 16.58
C LYS A 498 14.90 -11.73 17.12
N TRP A 499 13.64 -12.03 16.82
CA TRP A 499 12.46 -11.35 17.33
C TRP A 499 11.64 -12.31 18.17
N VAL A 500 10.93 -11.78 19.16
CA VAL A 500 9.82 -12.49 19.81
C VAL A 500 8.58 -12.23 18.96
N VAL A 501 8.17 -13.22 18.17
CA VAL A 501 7.17 -13.06 17.10
C VAL A 501 5.80 -13.61 17.53
N PRO A 502 4.77 -12.76 17.62
CA PRO A 502 3.38 -13.22 17.70
C PRO A 502 2.93 -13.72 16.33
N ILE A 503 2.47 -14.95 16.25
CA ILE A 503 2.02 -15.59 15.01
C ILE A 503 0.52 -15.83 15.10
N LEU A 504 -0.23 -15.14 14.24
CA LEU A 504 -1.66 -15.34 14.07
C LEU A 504 -1.90 -16.33 12.94
N ILE A 505 -2.61 -17.43 13.24
CA ILE A 505 -2.85 -18.54 12.32
C ILE A 505 -4.33 -18.57 11.94
N GLY A 506 -4.62 -18.56 10.64
CA GLY A 506 -5.96 -18.75 10.11
C GLY A 506 -5.99 -19.79 8.99
N ASP A 507 -7.17 -20.36 8.76
CA ASP A 507 -7.44 -21.40 7.78
C ASP A 507 -8.84 -21.22 7.13
N ASP A 508 -9.25 -22.18 6.29
CA ASP A 508 -10.54 -22.14 5.58
C ASP A 508 -11.79 -22.17 6.46
N LYS A 509 -11.63 -22.37 7.77
CA LYS A 509 -12.71 -22.34 8.77
C LYS A 509 -12.69 -21.08 9.62
N THR A 510 -11.61 -20.31 9.56
CA THR A 510 -11.47 -19.07 10.31
C THR A 510 -12.35 -18.00 9.67
N SER A 511 -13.23 -17.38 10.45
CA SER A 511 -14.09 -16.30 9.96
C SER A 511 -13.26 -15.08 9.58
N SER A 512 -13.62 -14.39 8.50
CA SER A 512 -12.93 -13.17 8.05
C SER A 512 -12.95 -12.02 9.06
N ASN A 513 -13.85 -12.08 10.05
CA ASN A 513 -13.99 -11.07 11.11
C ASN A 513 -13.34 -11.50 12.43
N GLU A 514 -12.76 -12.69 12.49
CA GLU A 514 -12.08 -13.20 13.67
C GLU A 514 -10.58 -12.95 13.58
N MET A 515 -9.96 -12.71 14.73
CA MET A 515 -8.51 -12.74 14.83
C MET A 515 -8.05 -14.19 14.77
N GLY A 516 -7.03 -14.48 13.95
CA GLY A 516 -6.45 -15.82 13.85
C GLY A 516 -5.92 -16.32 15.20
N LYS A 517 -5.79 -17.64 15.35
CA LYS A 517 -5.24 -18.26 16.57
C LYS A 517 -3.82 -17.74 16.83
N LEU A 518 -3.64 -17.08 17.97
CA LEU A 518 -2.35 -16.53 18.38
C LEU A 518 -1.42 -17.60 18.98
N THR A 519 -0.14 -17.58 18.60
CA THR A 519 0.94 -18.38 19.19
C THR A 519 2.24 -17.58 19.19
N MET A 520 3.08 -17.73 20.22
CA MET A 520 4.36 -17.03 20.31
C MET A 520 5.51 -17.87 19.79
N MET A 521 6.37 -17.28 18.96
CA MET A 521 7.65 -17.83 18.53
C MET A 521 8.79 -17.06 19.20
N ARG A 522 9.58 -17.73 20.03
CA ARG A 522 10.70 -17.12 20.79
C ARG A 522 12.08 -17.59 20.32
N ASP A 523 12.12 -18.73 19.65
CA ASP A 523 13.34 -19.34 19.13
C ASP A 523 13.54 -19.04 17.66
N LYS A 524 14.77 -19.29 17.18
CA LYS A 524 15.10 -19.12 15.76
C LYS A 524 14.29 -20.05 14.87
N THR A 525 14.02 -21.25 15.37
CA THR A 525 13.22 -22.28 14.72
C THR A 525 12.29 -22.91 15.74
N GLN A 526 11.02 -23.06 15.40
CA GLN A 526 10.00 -23.65 16.27
C GLN A 526 9.03 -24.50 15.45
N THR A 527 8.57 -25.60 16.02
CA THR A 527 7.46 -26.38 15.44
C THR A 527 6.14 -25.75 15.86
N ILE A 528 5.31 -25.37 14.90
CA ILE A 528 4.04 -24.69 15.11
C ILE A 528 2.92 -25.55 14.54
N ASN A 529 1.88 -25.80 15.35
CA ASN A 529 0.68 -26.46 14.85
C ASN A 529 -0.20 -25.44 14.12
N VAL A 530 -0.29 -25.58 12.81
CA VAL A 530 -1.04 -24.69 11.93
C VAL A 530 -2.39 -25.26 11.51
N GLY A 531 -2.73 -26.47 11.98
CA GLY A 531 -3.97 -27.16 11.66
C GLY A 531 -4.00 -27.78 10.26
N ASN A 532 -5.12 -28.45 9.97
CA ASN A 532 -5.34 -29.27 8.77
C ASN A 532 -6.32 -28.63 7.77
N GLY A 533 -6.47 -27.30 7.80
CA GLY A 533 -7.30 -26.58 6.84
C GLY A 533 -6.82 -26.73 5.39
N LYS A 534 -7.71 -26.47 4.43
CA LYS A 534 -7.41 -26.58 2.98
C LYS A 534 -6.25 -25.67 2.57
N TRP A 535 -6.25 -24.46 3.13
CA TRP A 535 -5.15 -23.52 3.09
C TRP A 535 -4.88 -23.05 4.53
N VAL A 536 -3.68 -22.51 4.76
CA VAL A 536 -3.26 -21.96 6.06
C VAL A 536 -2.50 -20.66 5.79
N ALA A 537 -2.91 -19.60 6.47
CA ALA A 537 -2.24 -18.31 6.46
C ALA A 537 -1.64 -18.04 7.85
N LEU A 538 -0.33 -17.73 7.88
CA LEU A 538 0.34 -17.15 9.04
C LEU A 538 0.32 -15.64 8.88
N ASN A 539 0.28 -14.92 10.00
CA ASN A 539 -0.05 -13.50 10.04
C ASN A 539 -1.47 -13.23 9.53
N TYR A 540 -2.43 -14.09 9.88
CA TYR A 540 -3.81 -13.94 9.42
C TYR A 540 -4.38 -12.55 9.78
N GLY A 541 -4.79 -11.77 8.79
CA GLY A 541 -5.21 -10.38 8.94
C GLY A 541 -4.09 -9.34 8.92
N SER A 542 -2.84 -9.75 8.72
CA SER A 542 -1.64 -8.91 8.58
C SER A 542 -1.41 -7.94 9.75
N TRP A 543 -1.48 -8.45 10.99
CA TRP A 543 -1.38 -7.64 12.21
C TRP A 543 0.04 -7.30 12.63
N VAL A 544 1.01 -8.09 12.20
CA VAL A 544 2.41 -8.00 12.64
C VAL A 544 3.30 -7.68 11.43
N PRO A 545 4.31 -6.79 11.54
CA PRO A 545 5.14 -6.39 10.40
C PRO A 545 6.19 -7.45 10.04
N TYR A 546 5.77 -8.63 9.59
CA TYR A 546 6.67 -9.66 9.06
C TYR A 546 6.14 -10.28 7.77
N ARG A 547 7.05 -10.88 7.00
CA ARG A 547 6.72 -11.61 5.77
C ARG A 547 6.73 -13.12 5.99
N VAL A 548 5.94 -13.85 5.21
CA VAL A 548 5.85 -15.32 5.27
C VAL A 548 6.27 -15.92 3.95
N TYR A 549 7.22 -16.85 3.99
CA TYR A 549 7.61 -17.68 2.87
C TYR A 549 7.21 -19.14 3.13
N TYR A 550 6.30 -19.67 2.33
CA TYR A 550 5.93 -21.10 2.36
C TYR A 550 6.83 -21.87 1.40
N SER A 551 7.70 -22.74 1.93
CA SER A 551 8.63 -23.50 1.09
C SER A 551 7.94 -24.60 0.26
N SER A 552 6.81 -25.13 0.74
CA SER A 552 5.99 -26.11 0.03
C SER A 552 5.23 -25.49 -1.16
N PRO A 553 5.43 -25.98 -2.40
CA PRO A 553 4.65 -25.55 -3.56
C PRO A 553 3.14 -25.79 -3.39
N ASP A 554 2.74 -26.90 -2.76
CA ASP A 554 1.33 -27.25 -2.52
C ASP A 554 0.63 -26.23 -1.63
N MET A 555 1.30 -25.77 -0.56
CA MET A 555 0.77 -24.73 0.32
C MET A 555 0.63 -23.39 -0.42
N ARG A 556 1.60 -23.04 -1.27
CA ARG A 556 1.52 -21.83 -2.13
C ARG A 556 0.36 -21.93 -3.13
N ALA A 557 0.19 -23.09 -3.77
CA ALA A 557 -0.90 -23.33 -4.70
C ALA A 557 -2.27 -23.27 -4.00
N ALA A 558 -2.40 -23.82 -2.80
CA ALA A 558 -3.62 -23.74 -2.00
C ALA A 558 -4.00 -22.29 -1.65
N LEU A 559 -3.02 -21.46 -1.29
CA LEU A 559 -3.24 -20.02 -1.04
C LEU A 559 -3.64 -19.26 -2.31
N ALA A 560 -2.98 -19.55 -3.44
CA ALA A 560 -3.36 -18.96 -4.73
C ALA A 560 -4.79 -19.36 -5.14
N GLN A 561 -5.17 -20.62 -4.93
CA GLN A 561 -6.54 -21.06 -5.17
C GLN A 561 -7.55 -20.37 -4.24
N ALA A 562 -7.20 -20.18 -2.96
CA ALA A 562 -8.02 -19.47 -1.99
C ALA A 562 -8.27 -18.00 -2.38
N VAL A 563 -7.34 -17.37 -3.11
CA VAL A 563 -7.55 -16.05 -3.75
C VAL A 563 -8.62 -16.15 -4.83
N ALA A 564 -8.49 -17.09 -5.77
CA ALA A 564 -9.44 -17.25 -6.87
C ALA A 564 -10.86 -17.61 -6.38
N ASP A 565 -10.95 -18.43 -5.34
CA ASP A 565 -12.20 -18.84 -4.70
C ASP A 565 -12.75 -17.76 -3.73
N LYS A 566 -11.97 -16.71 -3.47
CA LYS A 566 -12.25 -15.63 -2.49
C LYS A 566 -12.54 -16.12 -1.07
N THR A 567 -11.92 -17.23 -0.67
CA THR A 567 -12.01 -17.75 0.70
C THR A 567 -10.96 -17.13 1.62
N LEU A 568 -9.86 -16.62 1.07
CA LEU A 568 -8.85 -15.88 1.82
C LEU A 568 -9.33 -14.42 2.06
N PRO A 569 -9.26 -13.84 3.27
CA PRO A 569 -9.73 -12.48 3.53
C PRO A 569 -8.97 -11.39 2.75
N VAL A 570 -9.55 -10.20 2.65
CA VAL A 570 -9.01 -9.07 1.86
C VAL A 570 -7.56 -8.72 2.25
N ALA A 571 -7.29 -8.51 3.55
CA ALA A 571 -5.95 -8.18 4.03
C ALA A 571 -4.91 -9.26 3.68
N ASP A 572 -5.28 -10.54 3.80
CA ASP A 572 -4.40 -11.66 3.48
C ASP A 572 -4.15 -11.81 1.98
N ARG A 573 -5.14 -11.50 1.12
CA ARG A 573 -4.93 -11.43 -0.34
C ARG A 573 -3.93 -10.33 -0.69
N ILE A 574 -4.10 -9.13 -0.11
CA ILE A 574 -3.16 -8.01 -0.27
C ILE A 574 -1.75 -8.42 0.15
N GLN A 575 -1.59 -8.98 1.36
CA GLN A 575 -0.29 -9.33 1.92
C GLN A 575 0.39 -10.49 1.17
N LEU A 576 -0.37 -11.47 0.69
CA LEU A 576 0.15 -12.56 -0.13
C LEU A 576 0.81 -12.00 -1.40
N LEU A 577 0.11 -11.11 -2.11
CA LEU A 577 0.63 -10.50 -3.33
C LEU A 577 1.88 -9.65 -3.06
N ALA A 578 1.83 -8.83 -2.02
CA ALA A 578 2.93 -7.96 -1.66
C ALA A 578 4.17 -8.75 -1.20
N THR A 579 3.97 -9.81 -0.43
CA THR A 579 5.03 -10.72 0.02
C THR A 579 5.63 -11.51 -1.13
N THR A 580 4.82 -12.08 -2.04
CA THR A 580 5.31 -12.82 -3.20
C THR A 580 6.21 -11.94 -4.08
N ARG A 581 5.83 -10.68 -4.31
CA ARG A 581 6.66 -9.71 -5.02
C ARG A 581 7.99 -9.44 -4.29
N ALA A 582 7.94 -9.18 -2.98
CA ALA A 582 9.14 -8.91 -2.19
C ALA A 582 10.10 -10.12 -2.19
N LEU A 583 9.57 -11.33 -2.09
CA LEU A 583 10.33 -12.57 -2.18
C LEU A 583 10.92 -12.81 -3.58
N ALA A 584 10.22 -12.42 -4.64
CA ALA A 584 10.77 -12.47 -5.99
C ALA A 584 11.97 -11.53 -6.14
N LYS A 585 11.87 -10.31 -5.61
CA LYS A 585 12.98 -9.35 -5.57
C LYS A 585 14.18 -9.87 -4.78
N ALA A 586 13.92 -10.50 -3.63
CA ALA A 586 14.92 -11.09 -2.75
C ALA A 586 15.45 -12.47 -3.21
N LYS A 587 15.07 -12.94 -4.43
CA LYS A 587 15.46 -14.25 -4.99
C LYS A 587 15.06 -15.46 -4.16
N ARG A 588 14.00 -15.33 -3.37
CA ARG A 588 13.37 -16.43 -2.62
C ARG A 588 12.26 -17.10 -3.43
N LEU A 589 11.65 -16.35 -4.34
CA LEU A 589 10.75 -16.81 -5.38
C LEU A 589 11.23 -16.30 -6.74
N THR A 590 10.65 -16.82 -7.81
CA THR A 590 10.90 -16.32 -9.16
C THR A 590 9.92 -15.20 -9.55
N VAL A 591 10.33 -14.33 -10.48
CA VAL A 591 9.42 -13.33 -11.10
C VAL A 591 8.24 -14.01 -11.79
N CYS A 592 8.46 -15.21 -12.34
CA CYS A 592 7.42 -16.03 -12.95
C CYS A 592 6.35 -16.46 -11.95
N GLU A 593 6.72 -16.88 -10.74
CA GLU A 593 5.78 -17.21 -9.66
C GLU A 593 4.94 -15.98 -9.28
N ALA A 594 5.54 -14.79 -9.20
CA ALA A 594 4.82 -13.55 -8.92
C ALA A 594 3.82 -13.16 -10.03
N LEU A 595 4.24 -13.26 -11.30
CA LEU A 595 3.37 -13.01 -12.45
C LEU A 595 2.23 -14.05 -12.56
N ASN A 596 2.50 -15.32 -12.24
CA ASN A 596 1.47 -16.36 -12.23
C ASN A 596 0.44 -16.12 -11.12
N LEU A 597 0.85 -15.67 -9.93
CA LEU A 597 -0.07 -15.34 -8.85
C LEU A 597 -1.10 -14.27 -9.26
N LEU A 598 -0.71 -13.25 -10.04
CA LEU A 598 -1.63 -12.23 -10.56
C LEU A 598 -2.82 -12.82 -11.33
N THR A 599 -2.65 -13.95 -12.00
CA THR A 599 -3.72 -14.58 -12.79
C THR A 599 -4.89 -15.09 -11.93
N PHE A 600 -4.63 -15.44 -10.66
CA PHE A 600 -5.67 -15.86 -9.72
C PHE A 600 -6.58 -14.70 -9.28
N TYR A 601 -6.14 -13.45 -9.50
CA TYR A 601 -6.93 -12.25 -9.20
C TYR A 601 -7.87 -11.81 -10.33
N LYS A 602 -7.94 -12.55 -11.45
CA LYS A 602 -8.76 -12.16 -12.62
C LYS A 602 -10.23 -11.86 -12.29
N ASN A 603 -10.78 -12.53 -11.28
CA ASN A 603 -12.17 -12.35 -10.85
C ASN A 603 -12.31 -11.49 -9.59
N GLU A 604 -11.25 -10.83 -9.13
CA GLU A 604 -11.25 -9.95 -7.96
C GLU A 604 -12.22 -8.77 -8.15
N ASP A 605 -12.92 -8.41 -7.08
CA ASP A 605 -13.93 -7.35 -7.08
C ASP A 605 -13.81 -6.35 -5.92
N ASP A 606 -12.92 -6.59 -4.95
CA ASP A 606 -12.65 -5.64 -3.88
C ASP A 606 -11.65 -4.56 -4.31
N ALA A 607 -12.00 -3.30 -4.05
CA ALA A 607 -11.23 -2.14 -4.47
C ALA A 607 -9.84 -2.08 -3.82
N ASP A 608 -9.73 -2.46 -2.54
CA ASP A 608 -8.48 -2.37 -1.79
C ASP A 608 -7.49 -3.44 -2.29
N VAL A 609 -7.98 -4.62 -2.69
CA VAL A 609 -7.15 -5.64 -3.34
C VAL A 609 -6.68 -5.17 -4.72
N TRP A 610 -7.53 -4.49 -5.49
CA TRP A 610 -7.12 -3.92 -6.79
C TRP A 610 -6.04 -2.85 -6.67
N ASP A 611 -6.03 -2.08 -5.58
CA ASP A 611 -4.93 -1.15 -5.29
C ASP A 611 -3.61 -1.90 -5.07
N ALA A 612 -3.62 -2.99 -4.29
CA ALA A 612 -2.46 -3.87 -4.11
C ALA A 612 -2.03 -4.53 -5.43
N ILE A 613 -2.97 -4.95 -6.28
CA ILE A 613 -2.69 -5.47 -7.63
C ILE A 613 -1.96 -4.42 -8.47
N ALA A 614 -2.41 -3.17 -8.44
CA ALA A 614 -1.79 -2.10 -9.20
C ALA A 614 -0.35 -1.80 -8.73
N ILE A 615 -0.09 -1.85 -7.42
CA ILE A 615 1.25 -1.73 -6.85
C ILE A 615 2.14 -2.88 -7.31
N ALA A 616 1.63 -4.11 -7.25
CA ALA A 616 2.37 -5.30 -7.66
C ALA A 616 2.71 -5.28 -9.15
N ILE A 617 1.74 -4.91 -10.00
CA ILE A 617 1.93 -4.70 -11.44
C ILE A 617 3.04 -3.67 -11.68
N SER A 618 3.00 -2.50 -11.02
CA SER A 618 3.99 -1.45 -11.26
C SER A 618 5.43 -1.88 -10.93
N ALA A 619 5.61 -2.71 -9.90
CA ALA A 619 6.93 -3.20 -9.52
C ALA A 619 7.44 -4.32 -10.45
N LEU A 620 6.56 -5.23 -10.86
CA LEU A 620 6.90 -6.29 -11.83
C LEU A 620 7.16 -5.70 -13.23
N ASP A 621 6.46 -4.64 -13.59
CA ASP A 621 6.63 -3.87 -14.82
C ASP A 621 8.05 -3.30 -14.96
N THR A 622 8.62 -2.73 -13.90
CA THR A 622 10.04 -2.30 -13.89
C THR A 622 10.98 -3.43 -14.29
N VAL A 623 10.76 -4.64 -13.74
CA VAL A 623 11.58 -5.81 -14.06
C VAL A 623 11.34 -6.28 -15.50
N CYS A 624 10.08 -6.35 -15.93
CA CYS A 624 9.70 -6.76 -17.29
C CYS A 624 10.28 -5.82 -18.36
N ILE A 625 10.21 -4.50 -18.15
CA ILE A 625 10.85 -3.50 -19.02
C ILE A 625 12.36 -3.73 -19.07
N GLY A 626 13.01 -3.94 -17.92
CA GLY A 626 14.46 -4.17 -17.84
C GLY A 626 14.96 -5.42 -18.59
N VAL A 627 14.09 -6.42 -18.78
CA VAL A 627 14.37 -7.62 -19.59
C VAL A 627 13.76 -7.57 -21.00
N GLY A 628 13.23 -6.43 -21.42
CA GLY A 628 12.71 -6.23 -22.78
C GLY A 628 11.32 -6.83 -23.03
N ARG A 629 10.51 -7.04 -21.99
CA ARG A 629 9.16 -7.65 -22.04
C ARG A 629 8.03 -6.70 -21.61
N GLY A 630 8.22 -5.39 -21.81
CA GLY A 630 7.24 -4.37 -21.44
C GLY A 630 5.93 -4.47 -22.22
N ASP A 631 6.00 -4.82 -23.51
CA ASP A 631 4.79 -4.95 -24.36
C ASP A 631 3.93 -6.15 -23.95
N GLU A 632 4.56 -7.26 -23.57
CA GLU A 632 3.85 -8.43 -23.07
C GLU A 632 3.23 -8.18 -21.68
N MET A 633 3.91 -7.39 -20.83
CA MET A 633 3.34 -6.90 -19.58
C MET A 633 2.12 -6.00 -19.84
N ASN A 634 2.20 -5.05 -20.78
CA ASN A 634 1.06 -4.22 -21.20
C ASN A 634 -0.14 -5.07 -21.62
N LYS A 635 0.11 -6.12 -22.41
CA LYS A 635 -0.93 -7.06 -22.85
C LYS A 635 -1.55 -7.84 -21.69
N LEU A 636 -0.72 -8.40 -20.80
CA LEU A 636 -1.19 -9.14 -19.63
C LEU A 636 -2.10 -8.27 -18.74
N VAL A 637 -1.68 -7.04 -18.46
CA VAL A 637 -2.45 -6.12 -17.62
C VAL A 637 -3.74 -5.70 -18.31
N THR A 638 -3.71 -5.44 -19.62
CA THR A 638 -4.90 -5.12 -20.42
C THR A 638 -5.94 -6.24 -20.31
N GLU A 639 -5.53 -7.50 -20.53
CA GLU A 639 -6.42 -8.67 -20.40
C GLU A 639 -6.98 -8.87 -18.97
N LEU A 640 -6.19 -8.50 -17.95
CA LEU A 640 -6.61 -8.60 -16.55
C LEU A 640 -7.70 -7.57 -16.22
N ILE A 641 -7.61 -6.33 -16.73
CA ILE A 641 -8.52 -5.25 -16.37
C ILE A 641 -9.74 -5.12 -17.27
N GLU A 642 -9.66 -5.51 -18.54
CA GLU A 642 -10.72 -5.28 -19.55
C GLU A 642 -12.09 -5.77 -19.09
N GLY A 643 -12.18 -7.04 -18.67
CA GLY A 643 -13.44 -7.64 -18.25
C GLY A 643 -14.04 -6.97 -17.00
N ARG A 644 -13.19 -6.43 -16.12
CA ARG A 644 -13.65 -5.75 -14.90
C ARG A 644 -14.03 -4.30 -15.19
N LEU A 645 -13.24 -3.57 -15.97
CA LEU A 645 -13.51 -2.20 -16.38
C LEU A 645 -14.80 -2.12 -17.20
N ALA A 646 -15.07 -3.08 -18.08
CA ALA A 646 -16.32 -3.16 -18.83
C ALA A 646 -17.57 -3.30 -17.92
N ARG A 647 -17.44 -3.97 -16.76
CA ARG A 647 -18.54 -4.12 -15.79
C ARG A 647 -18.73 -2.87 -14.92
N VAL A 648 -17.65 -2.27 -14.47
CA VAL A 648 -17.67 -1.08 -13.60
C VAL A 648 -18.06 0.18 -14.39
N GLY A 649 -17.61 0.27 -15.64
CA GLY A 649 -17.79 1.42 -16.52
C GLY A 649 -16.94 2.63 -16.12
N TRP A 650 -16.87 3.62 -17.01
CA TRP A 650 -16.11 4.86 -16.81
C TRP A 650 -16.96 5.97 -16.17
N ASP A 651 -18.28 5.86 -16.23
CA ASP A 651 -19.20 6.88 -15.71
C ASP A 651 -19.62 6.57 -14.27
N SER A 652 -19.68 7.64 -13.46
CA SER A 652 -20.27 7.59 -12.14
C SER A 652 -21.77 7.36 -12.24
N LYS A 653 -22.29 6.41 -11.45
CA LYS A 653 -23.74 6.14 -11.34
C LYS A 653 -24.26 6.64 -10.00
N PRO A 654 -25.52 7.10 -9.90
CA PRO A 654 -26.12 7.48 -8.61
C PRO A 654 -26.10 6.36 -7.56
N THR A 655 -26.09 5.10 -8.00
CA THR A 655 -26.03 3.91 -7.16
C THR A 655 -24.60 3.51 -6.74
N ASP A 656 -23.57 4.20 -7.21
CA ASP A 656 -22.18 3.85 -6.91
C ASP A 656 -21.82 4.15 -5.46
N LYS A 657 -21.43 3.11 -4.74
CA LYS A 657 -20.82 3.20 -3.41
C LYS A 657 -19.35 3.62 -3.50
N SER A 658 -18.77 4.07 -2.38
CA SER A 658 -17.37 4.50 -2.27
C SER A 658 -16.39 3.50 -2.89
N LYS A 659 -16.48 2.20 -2.55
CA LYS A 659 -15.62 1.15 -3.12
C LYS A 659 -15.76 0.97 -4.64
N THR A 660 -16.95 1.17 -5.21
CA THR A 660 -17.14 1.07 -6.67
C THR A 660 -16.42 2.21 -7.39
N ARG A 661 -16.45 3.43 -6.82
CA ARG A 661 -15.72 4.59 -7.36
C ARG A 661 -14.21 4.41 -7.25
N GLN A 662 -13.71 3.93 -6.10
CA GLN A 662 -12.30 3.59 -5.90
C GLN A 662 -11.84 2.55 -6.92
N LEU A 663 -12.58 1.46 -7.07
CA LEU A 663 -12.26 0.42 -8.05
C LEU A 663 -12.23 0.95 -9.48
N ARG A 664 -13.19 1.80 -9.86
CA ARG A 664 -13.17 2.48 -11.17
C ARG A 664 -11.90 3.29 -11.36
N SER A 665 -11.57 4.13 -10.38
CA SER A 665 -10.36 4.96 -10.42
C SER A 665 -9.11 4.11 -10.65
N THR A 666 -8.97 3.01 -9.93
CA THR A 666 -7.81 2.12 -10.05
C THR A 666 -7.75 1.40 -11.39
N LEU A 667 -8.88 0.92 -11.92
CA LEU A 667 -8.91 0.28 -13.24
C LEU A 667 -8.60 1.27 -14.36
N VAL A 668 -9.14 2.49 -14.29
CA VAL A 668 -8.85 3.55 -15.28
C VAL A 668 -7.40 4.03 -15.16
N ARG A 669 -6.83 4.07 -13.95
CA ARG A 669 -5.41 4.34 -13.72
C ARG A 669 -4.52 3.29 -14.37
N LEU A 670 -4.85 2.00 -14.22
CA LEU A 670 -4.14 0.93 -14.92
C LEU A 670 -4.30 1.07 -16.44
N ALA A 671 -5.51 1.33 -16.94
CA ALA A 671 -5.74 1.55 -18.36
C ALA A 671 -4.88 2.69 -18.92
N SER A 672 -4.74 3.79 -18.16
CA SER A 672 -3.94 4.96 -18.58
C SER A 672 -2.46 4.67 -18.79
N LYS A 673 -1.92 3.65 -18.11
CA LYS A 673 -0.51 3.26 -18.22
C LYS A 673 -0.30 2.12 -19.23
N TYR A 674 -1.20 1.14 -19.26
CA TYR A 674 -0.97 -0.13 -19.96
C TYR A 674 -1.78 -0.28 -21.26
N CYS A 675 -2.82 0.53 -21.50
CA CYS A 675 -3.77 0.34 -22.60
C CYS A 675 -3.66 1.41 -23.71
N HIS A 676 -2.53 2.11 -23.84
CA HIS A 676 -2.34 3.13 -24.87
C HIS A 676 -2.33 2.58 -26.32
N SER A 677 -2.24 1.26 -26.49
CA SER A 677 -2.39 0.56 -27.77
C SER A 677 -3.84 0.10 -28.06
N ASN A 678 -4.73 0.16 -27.07
CA ASN A 678 -6.15 -0.19 -27.23
C ASN A 678 -6.90 1.03 -27.80
N LYS A 679 -7.24 0.95 -29.09
CA LYS A 679 -7.86 2.07 -29.83
C LYS A 679 -9.20 2.52 -29.24
N GLU A 680 -10.04 1.59 -28.80
CA GLU A 680 -11.36 1.91 -28.24
C GLU A 680 -11.24 2.71 -26.93
N MET A 681 -10.35 2.28 -26.04
CA MET A 681 -10.11 3.00 -24.78
C MET A 681 -9.48 4.38 -25.00
N VAL A 682 -8.54 4.49 -25.96
CA VAL A 682 -7.92 5.76 -26.33
C VAL A 682 -8.94 6.74 -26.94
N GLU A 683 -9.79 6.27 -27.84
CA GLU A 683 -10.86 7.08 -28.43
C GLU A 683 -11.84 7.57 -27.36
N ASN A 684 -12.23 6.71 -26.42
CA ASN A 684 -13.06 7.11 -25.28
C ASN A 684 -12.41 8.19 -24.41
N ALA A 685 -11.12 8.03 -24.10
CA ALA A 685 -10.36 9.00 -23.31
C ALA A 685 -10.23 10.35 -24.03
N CYS A 686 -10.04 10.36 -25.35
CA CYS A 686 -9.98 11.59 -26.15
C CYS A 686 -11.33 12.32 -26.17
N GLN A 687 -12.45 11.60 -26.33
CA GLN A 687 -13.80 12.18 -26.27
C GLN A 687 -14.07 12.83 -24.91
N ARG A 688 -13.71 12.14 -23.81
CA ARG A 688 -13.87 12.67 -22.45
C ARG A 688 -12.97 13.87 -22.17
N THR A 689 -11.74 13.87 -22.69
CA THR A 689 -10.82 15.00 -22.57
C THR A 689 -11.35 16.23 -23.30
N GLN A 690 -11.90 16.05 -24.50
CA GLN A 690 -12.55 17.12 -25.25
C GLN A 690 -13.75 17.69 -24.49
N ALA A 691 -14.65 16.82 -24.00
CA ALA A 691 -15.80 17.25 -23.21
C ALA A 691 -15.38 18.00 -21.94
N TYR A 692 -14.31 17.57 -21.27
CA TYR A 692 -13.77 18.23 -20.08
C TYR A 692 -13.23 19.64 -20.37
N LEU A 693 -12.61 19.85 -21.52
CA LEU A 693 -12.12 21.17 -21.94
C LEU A 693 -13.28 22.14 -22.24
N GLU A 694 -14.45 21.62 -22.62
CA GLU A 694 -15.67 22.39 -22.86
C GLU A 694 -16.47 22.63 -21.57
N ASP A 695 -16.64 21.59 -20.76
CA ASP A 695 -17.32 21.59 -19.46
C ASP A 695 -16.51 20.79 -18.43
N PRO A 696 -15.83 21.45 -17.48
CA PRO A 696 -15.00 20.78 -16.48
C PRO A 696 -15.77 19.79 -15.59
N SER A 697 -17.09 19.98 -15.46
CA SER A 697 -17.94 19.08 -14.68
C SER A 697 -18.23 17.75 -15.37
N SER A 698 -17.92 17.64 -16.67
CA SER A 698 -18.15 16.43 -17.46
C SER A 698 -17.22 15.27 -17.08
N LEU A 699 -16.09 15.55 -16.40
CA LEU A 699 -15.07 14.56 -16.07
C LEU A 699 -14.83 14.53 -14.54
N PRO A 700 -15.27 13.45 -13.86
CA PRO A 700 -15.09 13.30 -12.42
C PRO A 700 -13.62 13.33 -12.00
N ALA A 701 -13.33 13.95 -10.86
CA ALA A 701 -11.98 14.06 -10.30
C ALA A 701 -11.28 12.69 -10.18
N ASP A 702 -11.99 11.66 -9.74
CA ASP A 702 -11.49 10.29 -9.50
C ASP A 702 -10.79 9.65 -10.71
N ILE A 703 -11.15 10.05 -11.92
CA ILE A 703 -10.59 9.47 -13.15
C ILE A 703 -9.92 10.52 -14.05
N ARG A 704 -9.96 11.80 -13.67
CA ARG A 704 -9.55 12.92 -14.52
C ARG A 704 -8.11 12.76 -14.98
N SER A 705 -7.16 12.71 -14.06
CA SER A 705 -5.74 12.55 -14.39
C SER A 705 -5.50 11.33 -15.29
N SER A 706 -6.12 10.19 -14.99
CA SER A 706 -5.95 8.97 -15.77
C SER A 706 -6.54 9.04 -17.19
N VAL A 707 -7.69 9.70 -17.37
CA VAL A 707 -8.28 9.95 -18.69
C VAL A 707 -7.37 10.86 -19.50
N LEU A 708 -6.88 11.96 -18.91
CA LEU A 708 -5.97 12.90 -19.58
C LEU A 708 -4.67 12.20 -19.99
N LYS A 709 -4.08 11.40 -19.10
CA LYS A 709 -2.88 10.57 -19.39
C LYS A 709 -3.10 9.64 -20.57
N LEU A 710 -4.21 8.90 -20.58
CA LEU A 710 -4.50 7.94 -21.66
C LEU A 710 -4.68 8.65 -23.01
N ALA A 711 -5.40 9.78 -23.03
CA ALA A 711 -5.60 10.56 -24.25
C ALA A 711 -4.27 11.08 -24.82
N LEU A 712 -3.40 11.64 -23.97
CA LEU A 712 -2.08 12.14 -24.36
C LEU A 712 -1.13 11.01 -24.82
N ALA A 713 -1.11 9.88 -24.10
CA ALA A 713 -0.30 8.71 -24.46
C ALA A 713 -0.76 8.05 -25.76
N GLY A 714 -2.07 8.05 -26.00
CA GLY A 714 -2.70 7.57 -27.24
C GLY A 714 -2.47 8.47 -28.46
N GLY A 715 -1.92 9.67 -28.27
CA GLY A 715 -1.60 10.61 -29.36
C GLY A 715 -2.62 11.74 -29.57
N GLY A 716 -3.51 11.99 -28.62
CA GLY A 716 -4.43 13.13 -28.63
C GLY A 716 -3.71 14.47 -28.54
N ASN A 717 -4.17 15.47 -29.29
CA ASN A 717 -3.55 16.80 -29.37
C ASN A 717 -4.13 17.79 -28.33
N PHE A 718 -3.96 17.48 -27.04
CA PHE A 718 -4.56 18.26 -25.93
C PHE A 718 -3.55 19.05 -25.09
N TRP A 719 -2.24 18.91 -25.34
CA TRP A 719 -1.20 19.45 -24.46
C TRP A 719 -1.30 20.96 -24.23
N ASN A 720 -1.44 21.77 -25.30
CA ASN A 720 -1.54 23.23 -25.17
C ASN A 720 -2.79 23.64 -24.39
N ALA A 721 -3.96 23.08 -24.73
CA ALA A 721 -5.23 23.41 -24.07
C ALA A 721 -5.24 23.04 -22.58
N LEU A 722 -4.64 21.90 -22.22
CA LEU A 722 -4.51 21.50 -20.83
C LEU A 722 -3.54 22.40 -20.06
N ARG A 723 -2.40 22.75 -20.66
CA ARG A 723 -1.47 23.71 -20.06
C ARG A 723 -2.14 25.06 -19.82
N GLU A 724 -2.77 25.63 -20.85
CA GLU A 724 -3.48 26.91 -20.73
C GLU A 724 -4.60 26.86 -19.68
N ARG A 725 -5.29 25.72 -19.54
CA ARG A 725 -6.27 25.52 -18.46
C ARG A 725 -5.62 25.60 -17.09
N ALA A 726 -4.49 24.94 -16.87
CA ALA A 726 -3.80 24.95 -15.58
C ALA A 726 -3.28 26.35 -15.16
N GLU A 727 -3.12 27.26 -16.13
CA GLU A 727 -2.69 28.65 -15.89
C GLU A 727 -3.88 29.58 -15.54
N ARG A 728 -5.14 29.11 -15.63
CA ARG A 728 -6.32 29.94 -15.31
C ARG A 728 -6.56 30.03 -13.81
N TYR A 729 -7.01 31.20 -13.37
CA TYR A 729 -7.26 31.50 -11.96
C TYR A 729 -8.49 30.79 -11.39
N ASP A 730 -9.45 30.40 -12.23
CA ASP A 730 -10.72 29.77 -11.83
C ASP A 730 -10.59 28.25 -11.62
N VAL A 731 -9.40 27.68 -11.86
CA VAL A 731 -9.13 26.24 -11.74
C VAL A 731 -8.68 25.90 -10.33
N THR A 732 -9.27 24.83 -9.77
CA THR A 732 -8.94 24.37 -8.42
C THR A 732 -7.53 23.78 -8.33
N LYS A 733 -6.87 23.87 -7.17
CA LYS A 733 -5.51 23.32 -6.97
C LYS A 733 -5.43 21.83 -7.29
N THR A 734 -6.43 21.04 -6.88
CA THR A 734 -6.52 19.61 -7.19
C THR A 734 -6.54 19.35 -8.69
N GLU A 735 -7.31 20.16 -9.44
CA GLU A 735 -7.39 20.04 -10.88
C GLU A 735 -6.10 20.45 -11.60
N VAL A 736 -5.40 21.47 -11.11
CA VAL A 736 -4.06 21.85 -11.60
C VAL A 736 -3.09 20.67 -11.45
N VAL A 737 -3.07 20.02 -10.29
CA VAL A 737 -2.21 18.85 -10.02
C VAL A 737 -2.57 17.67 -10.95
N ASP A 738 -3.86 17.41 -11.19
CA ASP A 738 -4.31 16.39 -12.15
C ASP A 738 -3.74 16.64 -13.55
N ILE A 739 -3.76 17.90 -13.99
CA ILE A 739 -3.21 18.31 -15.29
C ILE A 739 -1.68 18.16 -15.29
N TYR A 740 -0.98 18.68 -14.28
CA TYR A 740 0.48 18.58 -14.15
C TYR A 740 0.96 17.13 -14.22
N ALA A 741 0.26 16.23 -13.52
CA ALA A 741 0.56 14.80 -13.51
C ALA A 741 0.32 14.12 -14.87
N SER A 742 -0.37 14.77 -15.81
CA SER A 742 -0.77 14.21 -17.10
C SER A 742 0.08 14.69 -18.28
N LEU A 743 0.56 15.94 -18.25
CA LEU A 743 1.21 16.58 -19.41
C LEU A 743 2.41 15.80 -19.97
N GLY A 744 3.21 15.16 -19.12
CA GLY A 744 4.36 14.37 -19.54
C GLY A 744 4.02 13.08 -20.30
N TYR A 745 2.76 12.63 -20.30
CA TYR A 745 2.29 11.47 -21.07
C TYR A 745 2.12 11.76 -22.56
N VAL A 746 2.30 13.02 -22.99
CA VAL A 746 2.25 13.38 -24.41
C VAL A 746 3.24 12.56 -25.23
N LYS A 747 2.78 12.01 -26.36
CA LYS A 747 3.59 11.14 -27.21
C LYS A 747 4.78 11.86 -27.88
N ASP A 748 4.68 13.17 -28.13
CA ASP A 748 5.74 13.96 -28.76
C ASP A 748 6.87 14.29 -27.77
N LYS A 749 8.09 13.84 -28.08
CA LYS A 749 9.31 14.10 -27.31
C LYS A 749 9.59 15.59 -27.10
N ARG A 750 9.29 16.45 -28.09
CA ARG A 750 9.49 17.90 -27.98
C ARG A 750 8.57 18.50 -26.93
N LEU A 751 7.33 18.01 -26.83
CA LEU A 751 6.38 18.46 -25.81
C LEU A 751 6.74 17.90 -24.42
N LYS A 752 7.30 16.69 -24.32
CA LYS A 752 7.88 16.19 -23.07
C LYS A 752 9.02 17.09 -22.58
N GLN A 753 9.94 17.48 -23.47
CA GLN A 753 11.02 18.40 -23.13
C GLN A 753 10.50 19.77 -22.68
N ARG A 754 9.52 20.34 -23.40
CA ARG A 754 8.84 21.58 -22.98
C ARG A 754 8.13 21.45 -21.62
N THR A 755 7.62 20.27 -21.29
CA THR A 755 7.00 19.99 -19.99
C THR A 755 8.03 20.03 -18.86
N LEU A 756 9.22 19.44 -19.08
CA LEU A 756 10.34 19.54 -18.13
C LEU A 756 10.80 20.99 -17.95
N GLU A 757 10.96 21.74 -19.04
CA GLU A 757 11.33 23.16 -18.99
C GLU A 757 10.29 24.00 -18.25
N TRP A 758 9.00 23.75 -18.51
CA TRP A 758 7.90 24.45 -17.85
C TRP A 758 7.82 24.17 -16.34
N SER A 759 8.33 23.04 -15.85
CA SER A 759 8.43 22.79 -14.41
C SER A 759 9.30 23.83 -13.67
N LEU A 760 10.20 24.53 -14.37
CA LEU A 760 11.02 25.61 -13.84
C LEU A 760 10.42 27.00 -14.10
N ASP A 761 9.23 27.11 -14.69
CA ASP A 761 8.55 28.38 -14.90
C ASP A 761 7.98 28.92 -13.58
N PRO A 762 8.17 30.22 -13.23
CA PRO A 762 7.61 30.83 -12.01
C PRO A 762 6.11 30.61 -11.78
N ILE A 763 5.32 30.34 -12.83
CA ILE A 763 3.88 30.02 -12.69
C ILE A 763 3.64 28.69 -11.95
N VAL A 764 4.58 27.75 -12.02
CA VAL A 764 4.50 26.46 -11.32
C VAL A 764 5.04 26.64 -9.90
N ARG A 765 4.18 26.44 -8.90
CA ARG A 765 4.55 26.61 -7.50
C ARG A 765 5.70 25.68 -7.09
N PRO A 766 6.61 26.12 -6.19
CA PRO A 766 7.68 25.28 -5.66
C PRO A 766 7.19 23.99 -4.98
N SER A 767 5.95 23.94 -4.50
CA SER A 767 5.35 22.75 -3.90
C SER A 767 4.79 21.73 -4.90
N ASP A 768 4.69 22.09 -6.20
CA ASP A 768 4.02 21.26 -7.21
C ASP A 768 4.94 20.83 -8.37
N TYR A 769 6.09 21.49 -8.58
CA TYR A 769 6.89 21.30 -9.80
C TYR A 769 7.48 19.89 -9.99
N TYR A 770 7.81 19.18 -8.92
CA TYR A 770 8.29 17.79 -9.01
C TYR A 770 7.22 16.87 -9.61
N THR A 771 5.92 17.19 -9.47
CA THR A 771 4.82 16.45 -10.11
C THR A 771 4.89 16.54 -11.63
N VAL A 772 5.24 17.72 -12.16
CA VAL A 772 5.43 17.94 -13.60
C VAL A 772 6.58 17.08 -14.12
N MET A 773 7.71 17.04 -13.40
CA MET A 773 8.84 16.18 -13.74
C MET A 773 8.49 14.69 -13.67
N ALA A 774 7.79 14.29 -12.60
CA ALA A 774 7.34 12.92 -12.40
C ALA A 774 6.40 12.45 -13.51
N SER A 775 5.59 13.34 -14.09
CA SER A 775 4.71 12.99 -15.22
C SER A 775 5.50 12.53 -16.44
N VAL A 776 6.66 13.17 -16.73
CA VAL A 776 7.54 12.80 -17.84
C VAL A 776 8.24 11.49 -17.53
N ARG A 777 8.82 11.35 -16.33
CA ARG A 777 9.47 10.10 -15.90
C ARG A 777 8.53 8.90 -16.02
N SER A 778 7.28 9.05 -15.59
CA SER A 778 6.30 7.96 -15.53
C SER A 778 5.66 7.60 -16.88
N SER A 779 5.94 8.38 -17.93
CA SER A 779 5.24 8.27 -19.23
C SER A 779 5.72 7.10 -20.10
N SER A 780 7.02 6.81 -20.10
CA SER A 780 7.66 5.75 -20.89
C SER A 780 9.14 5.59 -20.48
N PRO A 781 9.84 4.51 -20.90
CA PRO A 781 11.29 4.39 -20.69
C PRO A 781 12.07 5.60 -21.20
N GLU A 782 11.72 6.12 -22.38
CA GLU A 782 12.28 7.36 -22.91
C GLU A 782 12.00 8.57 -22.03
N GLY A 783 10.79 8.69 -21.48
CA GLY A 783 10.45 9.77 -20.55
C GLY A 783 11.29 9.69 -19.26
N ALA A 784 11.56 8.49 -18.76
CA ALA A 784 12.44 8.26 -17.61
C ALA A 784 13.89 8.66 -17.89
N ASP A 785 14.40 8.43 -19.11
CA ASP A 785 15.72 8.89 -19.53
C ASP A 785 15.78 10.41 -19.64
N MET A 786 14.75 11.03 -20.23
CA MET A 786 14.65 12.49 -20.34
C MET A 786 14.62 13.18 -18.99
N ALA A 787 13.79 12.70 -18.05
CA ALA A 787 13.67 13.27 -16.71
C ALA A 787 14.97 13.12 -15.90
N TRP A 788 15.63 11.96 -16.00
CA TRP A 788 16.94 11.73 -15.39
C TRP A 788 18.01 12.68 -15.94
N ASN A 789 18.11 12.79 -17.27
CA ASN A 789 19.08 13.69 -17.90
C ASN A 789 18.80 15.15 -17.52
N PHE A 790 17.54 15.54 -17.44
CA PHE A 790 17.15 16.87 -16.99
C PHE A 790 17.59 17.16 -15.56
N LEU A 791 17.36 16.22 -14.62
CA LEU A 791 17.84 16.33 -13.24
C LEU A 791 19.35 16.56 -13.19
N VAL A 792 20.13 15.71 -13.86
CA VAL A 792 21.60 15.77 -13.81
C VAL A 792 22.13 17.06 -14.45
N THR A 793 21.61 17.44 -15.62
CA THR A 793 22.12 18.57 -16.40
C THR A 793 21.67 19.93 -15.88
N ARG A 794 20.49 20.02 -15.26
CA ARG A 794 19.90 21.27 -14.73
C ARG A 794 19.92 21.31 -13.19
N PHE A 795 20.73 20.47 -12.55
CA PHE A 795 20.72 20.28 -11.10
C PHE A 795 20.85 21.59 -10.32
N ASP A 796 21.79 22.47 -10.71
CA ASP A 796 22.04 23.70 -9.95
C ASP A 796 20.87 24.70 -10.05
N GLU A 797 20.12 24.72 -11.16
CA GLU A 797 18.91 25.53 -11.29
C GLU A 797 17.74 24.95 -10.50
N ILE A 798 17.57 23.61 -10.54
CA ILE A 798 16.57 22.91 -9.74
C ILE A 798 16.85 23.14 -8.25
N LYS A 799 18.09 22.92 -7.82
CA LYS A 799 18.54 23.19 -6.46
C LYS A 799 18.30 24.65 -6.10
N GLY A 800 18.66 25.61 -6.94
CA GLY A 800 18.41 27.04 -6.69
C GLY A 800 16.93 27.37 -6.44
N ARG A 801 16.01 26.64 -7.09
CA ARG A 801 14.56 26.82 -6.91
C ARG A 801 14.02 26.25 -5.61
N VAL A 802 14.71 25.28 -4.99
CA VAL A 802 14.30 24.66 -3.71
C VAL A 802 15.30 24.82 -2.58
N SER A 803 16.46 25.44 -2.80
CA SER A 803 17.52 25.57 -1.81
C SER A 803 17.16 26.49 -0.65
N THR A 804 16.16 27.34 -0.83
CA THR A 804 15.56 28.14 0.23
C THR A 804 14.36 27.45 0.88
N ALA A 805 13.96 26.26 0.45
CA ALA A 805 12.81 25.54 0.98
C ALA A 805 13.26 24.29 1.77
N CYS A 806 12.31 23.65 2.47
CA CYS A 806 12.54 22.40 3.21
C CYS A 806 13.26 21.34 2.36
N SER A 807 14.23 20.63 2.96
CA SER A 807 15.05 19.58 2.34
C SER A 807 14.22 18.47 1.68
N SER A 808 13.02 18.21 2.21
CA SER A 808 12.04 17.25 1.69
C SER A 808 11.62 17.51 0.23
N LEU A 809 11.60 18.77 -0.23
CA LEU A 809 11.29 19.09 -1.62
C LEU A 809 12.42 18.64 -2.56
N LEU A 810 13.68 18.80 -2.16
CA LEU A 810 14.81 18.32 -2.93
C LEU A 810 14.83 16.79 -3.00
N THR A 811 14.51 16.11 -1.89
CA THR A 811 14.26 14.66 -1.88
C THR A 811 13.19 14.28 -2.91
N SER A 812 12.06 14.99 -2.93
CA SER A 812 10.95 14.74 -3.85
C SER A 812 11.37 14.84 -5.32
N VAL A 813 12.29 15.74 -5.68
CA VAL A 813 12.85 15.82 -7.04
C VAL A 813 13.63 14.56 -7.41
N PHE A 814 14.56 14.14 -6.55
CA PHE A 814 15.38 12.96 -6.81
C PHE A 814 14.51 11.73 -7.02
N TYR A 815 13.51 11.53 -6.16
CA TYR A 815 12.54 10.44 -6.32
C TYR A 815 11.66 10.61 -7.58
N SER A 816 11.26 11.83 -7.92
CA SER A 816 10.43 12.12 -9.11
C SER A 816 11.14 11.91 -10.44
N CYS A 817 12.47 12.00 -10.47
CA CYS A 817 13.28 11.84 -11.68
C CYS A 817 14.02 10.50 -11.75
N ALA A 818 14.46 9.93 -10.62
CA ALA A 818 15.26 8.71 -10.57
C ALA A 818 14.53 7.50 -9.92
N GLY A 819 13.40 7.74 -9.26
CA GLY A 819 12.63 6.70 -8.57
C GLY A 819 12.19 5.58 -9.50
N GLY A 820 12.29 4.34 -9.03
CA GLY A 820 11.92 3.14 -9.79
C GLY A 820 12.88 2.75 -10.92
N SER A 821 14.01 3.45 -11.08
CA SER A 821 15.06 3.05 -12.03
C SER A 821 15.64 1.67 -11.66
N SER A 822 16.01 0.91 -12.69
CA SER A 822 16.78 -0.33 -12.60
C SER A 822 18.16 -0.21 -13.27
N ASP A 823 18.61 1.01 -13.56
CA ASP A 823 19.92 1.31 -14.14
C ASP A 823 20.93 1.63 -13.02
N ALA A 824 21.85 0.70 -12.77
CA ALA A 824 22.85 0.82 -11.72
C ALA A 824 23.78 2.03 -11.90
N SER A 825 24.02 2.48 -13.14
CA SER A 825 24.91 3.64 -13.39
C SER A 825 24.33 4.95 -12.85
N ARG A 826 23.01 5.06 -12.74
CA ARG A 826 22.34 6.20 -12.10
C ARG A 826 22.61 6.22 -10.60
N ALA A 827 22.66 5.05 -9.96
CA ALA A 827 22.99 4.95 -8.55
C ALA A 827 24.41 5.47 -8.26
N ASP A 828 25.38 5.09 -9.10
CA ASP A 828 26.76 5.57 -8.98
C ASP A 828 26.87 7.08 -9.21
N THR A 829 26.09 7.62 -10.15
CA THR A 829 25.99 9.07 -10.39
C THR A 829 25.42 9.79 -9.18
N LEU A 830 24.36 9.27 -8.54
CA LEU A 830 23.77 9.87 -7.34
C LEU A 830 24.73 9.87 -6.15
N GLU A 831 25.52 8.81 -5.96
CA GLU A 831 26.55 8.77 -4.92
C GLU A 831 27.64 9.82 -5.14
N HIS A 832 28.06 10.00 -6.39
CA HIS A 832 29.00 11.04 -6.77
C HIS A 832 28.42 12.44 -6.51
N MET A 833 27.21 12.71 -7.00
CA MET A 833 26.52 13.98 -6.80
C MET A 833 26.32 14.30 -5.31
N ARG A 834 25.96 13.31 -4.48
CA ARG A 834 25.81 13.50 -3.03
C ARG A 834 27.08 14.09 -2.40
N THR A 835 28.23 13.55 -2.79
CA THR A 835 29.54 13.95 -2.26
C THR A 835 29.99 15.29 -2.85
N GLU A 836 29.93 15.43 -4.17
CA GLU A 836 30.38 16.64 -4.90
C GLU A 836 29.53 17.87 -4.52
N LYS A 837 28.21 17.71 -4.47
CA LYS A 837 27.25 18.81 -4.22
C LYS A 837 26.91 19.01 -2.73
N LYS A 838 27.55 18.25 -1.82
CA LYS A 838 27.40 18.32 -0.36
C LYS A 838 25.94 18.20 0.10
N LEU A 839 25.25 17.15 -0.33
CA LEU A 839 23.81 16.93 -0.07
C LEU A 839 23.58 16.24 1.28
N ASN A 840 24.17 16.78 2.35
CA ASN A 840 24.17 16.16 3.67
C ASN A 840 22.76 16.09 4.29
N ALA A 841 21.94 17.13 4.09
CA ALA A 841 20.58 17.20 4.62
C ALA A 841 19.59 16.17 4.04
N ILE A 842 20.00 15.43 3.00
CA ILE A 842 19.19 14.36 2.38
C ILE A 842 20.03 13.10 2.17
N ALA A 843 21.11 12.93 2.95
CA ALA A 843 22.09 11.88 2.75
C ALA A 843 21.48 10.49 2.85
N ARG A 844 20.64 10.25 3.87
CA ARG A 844 19.93 8.98 4.06
C ARG A 844 18.95 8.71 2.94
N ALA A 845 18.10 9.68 2.59
CA ALA A 845 17.12 9.55 1.51
C ALA A 845 17.78 9.20 0.17
N LEU A 846 18.93 9.81 -0.14
CA LEU A 846 19.72 9.46 -1.33
C LEU A 846 20.33 8.06 -1.24
N SER A 847 20.79 7.65 -0.06
CA SER A 847 21.35 6.30 0.16
C SER A 847 20.28 5.22 -0.03
N GLN A 848 19.06 5.45 0.46
CA GLN A 848 17.90 4.58 0.25
C GLN A 848 17.50 4.53 -1.23
N LEU A 849 17.50 5.68 -1.93
CA LEU A 849 17.22 5.71 -3.38
C LEU A 849 18.28 4.94 -4.17
N VAL A 850 19.56 5.12 -3.86
CA VAL A 850 20.69 4.38 -4.45
C VAL A 850 20.54 2.88 -4.22
N GLU A 851 20.26 2.46 -2.99
CA GLU A 851 20.02 1.06 -2.65
C GLU A 851 18.81 0.48 -3.40
N SER A 852 17.72 1.25 -3.50
CA SER A 852 16.52 0.85 -4.23
C SER A 852 16.80 0.64 -5.73
N ILE A 853 17.56 1.55 -6.36
CA ILE A 853 17.97 1.43 -7.78
C ILE A 853 18.85 0.19 -7.99
N ARG A 854 19.85 -0.03 -7.13
CA ARG A 854 20.72 -1.21 -7.20
C ARG A 854 19.94 -2.50 -6.99
N SER A 855 18.99 -2.50 -6.04
CA SER A 855 18.11 -3.62 -5.75
C SER A 855 17.19 -3.93 -6.95
N ASN A 856 16.69 -2.91 -7.66
CA ASN A 856 15.92 -3.09 -8.89
C ASN A 856 16.79 -3.62 -10.04
N ALA A 857 18.00 -3.10 -10.20
CA ALA A 857 18.96 -3.58 -11.19
C ALA A 857 19.30 -5.05 -10.97
N ALA A 858 19.57 -5.44 -9.72
CA ALA A 858 19.79 -6.85 -9.36
C ALA A 858 18.56 -7.70 -9.71
N ALA A 859 17.35 -7.26 -9.38
CA ALA A 859 16.13 -7.98 -9.73
C ALA A 859 15.98 -8.19 -11.25
N VAL A 860 16.36 -7.20 -12.07
CA VAL A 860 16.42 -7.33 -13.54
C VAL A 860 17.45 -8.37 -13.96
N GLU A 861 18.66 -8.34 -13.41
CA GLU A 861 19.69 -9.36 -13.71
C GLU A 861 19.21 -10.77 -13.37
N HIS A 862 18.54 -10.96 -12.22
CA HIS A 862 17.98 -12.28 -11.86
C HIS A 862 16.83 -12.72 -12.76
N ALA A 863 16.05 -11.76 -13.24
CA ALA A 863 14.97 -12.06 -14.17
C ALA A 863 15.50 -12.53 -15.53
N ARG A 864 16.71 -12.09 -15.96
CA ARG A 864 17.31 -12.50 -17.25
C ARG A 864 17.51 -14.00 -17.38
N ASP A 865 17.84 -14.66 -16.26
CA ASP A 865 18.04 -16.11 -16.20
C ASP A 865 16.74 -16.91 -15.98
N SER A 866 15.60 -16.23 -15.85
CA SER A 866 14.29 -16.86 -15.59
C SER A 866 13.45 -17.02 -16.86
N ASP A 867 12.40 -17.84 -16.78
CA ASP A 867 11.49 -18.09 -17.91
C ASP A 867 10.77 -16.83 -18.42
N VAL A 868 10.78 -15.72 -17.66
CA VAL A 868 10.14 -14.46 -18.07
C VAL A 868 10.76 -13.88 -19.35
N THR A 869 12.01 -14.22 -19.69
CA THR A 869 12.66 -13.78 -20.94
C THR A 869 12.25 -14.61 -22.15
N ARG A 870 11.55 -15.73 -21.94
CA ARG A 870 11.19 -16.68 -23.00
C ARG A 870 9.84 -16.32 -23.61
N ASP A 871 9.74 -16.38 -24.95
CA ASP A 871 8.47 -16.13 -25.65
C ASP A 871 7.38 -17.09 -25.19
N GLU A 872 7.77 -18.33 -24.87
CA GLU A 872 6.91 -19.40 -24.37
C GLU A 872 6.20 -19.05 -23.06
N PHE A 873 6.79 -18.20 -22.23
CA PHE A 873 6.14 -17.74 -21.02
C PHE A 873 4.97 -16.82 -21.38
N TRP A 874 5.17 -15.84 -22.26
CA TRP A 874 4.14 -14.83 -22.55
C TRP A 874 3.10 -15.28 -23.58
N ASN A 875 3.42 -16.23 -24.45
CA ASN A 875 2.59 -16.56 -25.61
C ASN A 875 2.22 -18.06 -25.67
N ALA A 876 0.92 -18.35 -25.65
CA ALA A 876 0.37 -19.70 -25.74
C ALA A 876 0.80 -20.45 -27.01
N ASP A 877 0.83 -19.75 -28.15
CA ASP A 877 1.26 -20.33 -29.42
C ASP A 877 2.76 -20.57 -29.46
N ALA A 878 3.55 -19.70 -28.82
CA ALA A 878 4.98 -19.92 -28.63
C ALA A 878 5.22 -21.14 -27.73
N LEU A 879 4.50 -21.26 -26.61
CA LEU A 879 4.53 -22.43 -25.72
C LEU A 879 4.20 -23.72 -26.48
N VAL A 880 3.12 -23.72 -27.26
CA VAL A 880 2.71 -24.89 -28.05
C VAL A 880 3.72 -25.22 -29.15
N SER A 881 4.30 -24.20 -29.79
CA SER A 881 5.35 -24.37 -30.80
C SER A 881 6.63 -24.92 -30.18
N PHE A 882 7.01 -24.43 -29.01
CA PHE A 882 8.13 -24.94 -28.22
C PHE A 882 7.91 -26.39 -27.83
N VAL A 883 6.76 -26.73 -27.25
CA VAL A 883 6.41 -28.12 -26.92
C VAL A 883 6.56 -29.02 -28.14
N LYS A 884 6.04 -28.60 -29.31
CA LYS A 884 6.17 -29.35 -30.58
C LYS A 884 7.63 -29.50 -31.03
N ARG A 885 8.45 -28.45 -30.90
CA ARG A 885 9.90 -28.49 -31.24
C ARG A 885 10.68 -29.36 -30.27
N SER A 886 10.51 -29.18 -28.97
CA SER A 886 11.21 -29.91 -27.89
C SER A 886 10.92 -31.41 -27.95
N VAL A 887 9.67 -31.76 -28.27
CA VAL A 887 9.27 -33.15 -28.59
C VAL A 887 10.00 -33.68 -29.81
N SER A 888 10.09 -32.90 -30.88
CA SER A 888 10.76 -33.30 -32.13
C SER A 888 12.27 -33.45 -31.95
N HIS A 889 12.88 -32.65 -31.07
CA HIS A 889 14.33 -32.62 -30.82
C HIS A 889 14.76 -33.45 -29.59
N LYS A 890 13.85 -34.17 -28.93
CA LYS A 890 14.11 -34.97 -27.72
C LYS A 890 14.83 -34.18 -26.60
N VAL A 891 14.38 -32.96 -26.32
CA VAL A 891 14.94 -32.15 -25.22
C VAL A 891 14.51 -32.77 -23.89
N MET A 892 15.43 -33.44 -23.17
CA MET A 892 15.19 -34.26 -21.96
C MET A 892 15.31 -33.50 -20.61
N ASP A 893 15.31 -32.17 -20.61
CA ASP A 893 15.52 -31.37 -19.39
C ASP A 893 14.24 -31.29 -18.53
N ALA A 894 14.27 -31.88 -17.34
CA ALA A 894 13.14 -31.91 -16.41
C ALA A 894 12.73 -30.52 -15.90
N ALA A 895 13.67 -29.59 -15.72
CA ALA A 895 13.37 -28.24 -15.24
C ALA A 895 12.62 -27.43 -16.32
N VAL A 896 13.03 -27.56 -17.57
CA VAL A 896 12.35 -26.95 -18.73
C VAL A 896 10.90 -27.45 -18.82
N TRP A 897 10.67 -28.75 -18.66
CA TRP A 897 9.34 -29.32 -18.77
C TRP A 897 8.44 -29.08 -17.54
N ASN A 898 9.03 -28.95 -16.35
CA ASN A 898 8.31 -28.50 -15.15
C ASN A 898 7.83 -27.04 -15.30
N GLY A 899 8.64 -26.16 -15.90
CA GLY A 899 8.23 -24.79 -16.26
C GLY A 899 7.09 -24.77 -17.28
N VAL A 900 7.16 -25.63 -18.31
CA VAL A 900 6.07 -25.82 -19.30
C VAL A 900 4.79 -26.33 -18.62
N ALA A 901 4.88 -27.26 -17.66
CA ALA A 901 3.75 -27.76 -16.88
C ALA A 901 3.12 -26.68 -16.00
N ALA A 902 3.92 -25.95 -15.23
CA ALA A 902 3.47 -24.84 -14.41
C ALA A 902 2.78 -23.73 -15.22
N ARG A 903 3.33 -23.40 -16.40
CA ARG A 903 2.72 -22.40 -17.28
C ARG A 903 1.48 -22.93 -17.98
N SER A 904 1.46 -24.20 -18.38
CA SER A 904 0.25 -24.82 -18.93
C SER A 904 -0.88 -24.81 -17.91
N MET A 905 -0.58 -25.05 -16.63
CA MET A 905 -1.51 -24.86 -15.51
C MET A 905 -2.00 -23.40 -15.43
N ALA A 906 -1.09 -22.42 -15.39
CA ALA A 906 -1.48 -21.01 -15.32
C ALA A 906 -2.27 -20.52 -16.55
N MET A 907 -2.02 -21.08 -17.73
CA MET A 907 -2.70 -20.74 -19.00
C MET A 907 -3.89 -21.66 -19.29
N GLY A 908 -4.22 -22.58 -18.39
CA GLY A 908 -5.18 -23.66 -18.60
C GLY A 908 -6.57 -23.18 -19.05
N ASP A 909 -6.97 -21.97 -18.68
CA ASP A 909 -8.23 -21.34 -19.09
C ASP A 909 -8.19 -20.60 -20.43
N VAL A 910 -6.99 -20.27 -20.93
CA VAL A 910 -6.75 -19.49 -22.16
C VAL A 910 -6.46 -20.42 -23.34
N LEU A 911 -5.81 -21.57 -23.10
CA LEU A 911 -5.49 -22.53 -24.14
C LEU A 911 -6.76 -23.07 -24.82
N SER A 912 -6.78 -23.18 -26.14
CA SER A 912 -7.83 -23.90 -26.88
C SER A 912 -7.73 -25.41 -26.65
N GLY A 913 -8.79 -26.17 -26.98
CA GLY A 913 -8.78 -27.64 -26.88
C GLY A 913 -7.63 -28.29 -27.66
N GLN A 914 -7.28 -27.75 -28.82
CA GLN A 914 -6.16 -28.23 -29.64
C GLN A 914 -4.78 -27.89 -29.05
N GLN A 915 -4.65 -26.72 -28.42
CA GLN A 915 -3.42 -26.29 -27.76
C GLN A 915 -3.18 -27.12 -26.49
N LEU A 916 -4.21 -27.31 -25.65
CA LEU A 916 -4.16 -28.21 -24.48
C LEU A 916 -3.76 -29.63 -24.87
N THR A 917 -4.37 -30.14 -25.94
CA THR A 917 -4.05 -31.46 -26.50
C THR A 917 -2.59 -31.58 -26.95
N SER A 918 -2.04 -30.51 -27.55
CA SER A 918 -0.64 -30.49 -27.99
C SER A 918 0.34 -30.48 -26.80
N VAL A 919 -0.01 -29.75 -25.74
CA VAL A 919 0.73 -29.72 -24.47
C VAL A 919 0.75 -31.09 -23.81
N VAL A 920 -0.42 -31.72 -23.63
CA VAL A 920 -0.54 -33.06 -23.02
C VAL A 920 0.23 -34.12 -23.82
N ARG A 921 0.16 -34.09 -25.15
CA ARG A 921 0.97 -34.97 -26.01
C ARG A 921 2.48 -34.78 -25.81
N GLY A 922 2.92 -33.56 -25.55
CA GLY A 922 4.32 -33.27 -25.25
C GLY A 922 4.76 -33.92 -23.94
N PHE A 923 3.96 -33.75 -22.90
CA PHE A 923 4.19 -34.39 -21.60
C PHE A 923 4.26 -35.92 -21.69
N ASN A 924 3.37 -36.55 -22.47
CA ASN A 924 3.37 -38.00 -22.66
C ASN A 924 4.67 -38.53 -23.26
N LYS A 925 5.19 -37.85 -24.30
CA LYS A 925 6.41 -38.29 -24.98
C LYS A 925 7.68 -38.13 -24.14
N MET A 926 7.61 -37.30 -23.11
CA MET A 926 8.72 -36.94 -22.24
C MET A 926 8.80 -37.76 -20.96
N ASN A 927 7.81 -38.63 -20.72
CA ASN A 927 7.79 -39.52 -19.59
C ASN A 927 7.98 -38.74 -18.27
N LEU A 928 7.17 -37.71 -18.01
CA LEU A 928 7.17 -36.92 -16.76
C LEU A 928 6.37 -37.62 -15.66
N SER A 929 6.56 -37.24 -14.38
CA SER A 929 5.99 -37.98 -13.25
C SER A 929 4.52 -37.62 -12.96
N HIS A 930 3.81 -38.51 -12.25
CA HIS A 930 2.39 -38.35 -11.91
C HIS A 930 2.11 -37.09 -11.09
N SER A 931 3.03 -36.64 -10.24
CA SER A 931 2.87 -35.42 -9.44
C SER A 931 2.87 -34.13 -10.27
N ASP A 932 3.46 -34.15 -11.48
CA ASP A 932 3.77 -32.93 -12.22
C ASP A 932 2.63 -32.52 -13.19
N ILE A 933 1.79 -33.48 -13.60
CA ILE A 933 0.78 -33.30 -14.66
C ILE A 933 -0.63 -33.62 -14.19
N TYR A 934 -0.79 -34.48 -13.19
CA TYR A 934 -2.12 -34.88 -12.72
C TYR A 934 -2.97 -33.70 -12.21
N PRO A 935 -2.43 -32.74 -11.41
CA PRO A 935 -3.18 -31.56 -10.99
C PRO A 935 -3.65 -30.69 -12.17
N PHE A 936 -2.85 -30.60 -13.24
CA PHE A 936 -3.21 -29.90 -14.47
C PHE A 936 -4.38 -30.56 -15.20
N LEU A 937 -4.32 -31.89 -15.35
CA LEU A 937 -5.39 -32.67 -15.98
C LEU A 937 -6.67 -32.62 -15.15
N GLU A 938 -6.57 -32.63 -13.82
CA GLU A 938 -7.74 -32.66 -12.92
C GLU A 938 -8.42 -31.29 -12.79
N THR A 939 -7.64 -30.20 -12.81
CA THR A 939 -8.16 -28.84 -12.62
C THR A 939 -8.78 -28.26 -13.89
N PHE A 940 -8.10 -28.38 -15.04
CA PHE A 940 -8.41 -27.59 -16.23
C PHE A 940 -9.21 -28.32 -17.32
N ILE A 941 -9.17 -29.65 -17.35
CA ILE A 941 -9.90 -30.46 -18.35
C ILE A 941 -11.40 -30.52 -18.05
N PRO A 942 -11.85 -30.87 -16.82
CA PRO A 942 -13.27 -31.17 -16.59
C PRO A 942 -14.25 -30.03 -16.90
N PRO A 943 -13.98 -28.76 -16.54
CA PRO A 943 -14.88 -27.65 -16.86
C PRO A 943 -14.99 -27.36 -18.38
N ARG A 944 -14.00 -27.81 -19.17
CA ARG A 944 -13.83 -27.44 -20.58
C ARG A 944 -14.12 -28.61 -21.54
N LEU A 945 -14.35 -29.81 -21.01
CA LEU A 945 -14.81 -31.01 -21.74
C LEU A 945 -15.91 -30.74 -22.79
N PRO A 946 -16.93 -29.88 -22.54
CA PRO A 946 -17.95 -29.60 -23.55
C PRO A 946 -17.44 -28.89 -24.82
N ARG A 947 -16.24 -28.30 -24.78
CA ARG A 947 -15.62 -27.53 -25.87
C ARG A 947 -14.60 -28.34 -26.68
N PHE A 948 -14.33 -29.59 -26.30
CA PHE A 948 -13.31 -30.43 -26.92
C PHE A 948 -13.87 -31.25 -28.07
N THR A 949 -13.09 -31.38 -29.15
CA THR A 949 -13.43 -32.29 -30.24
C THR A 949 -13.17 -33.74 -29.81
N PRO A 950 -13.79 -34.73 -30.47
CA PRO A 950 -13.47 -36.15 -30.23
C PRO A 950 -11.97 -36.48 -30.38
N MET A 951 -11.29 -35.77 -31.28
CA MET A 951 -9.84 -35.90 -31.47
C MET A 951 -9.05 -35.33 -30.27
N ASP A 952 -9.50 -34.21 -29.70
CA ASP A 952 -8.92 -33.65 -28.47
C ASP A 952 -9.11 -34.63 -27.30
N LEU A 953 -10.33 -35.16 -27.14
CA LEU A 953 -10.64 -36.14 -26.10
C LEU A 953 -9.78 -37.41 -26.22
N SER A 954 -9.62 -37.97 -27.42
CA SER A 954 -8.75 -39.13 -27.66
C SER A 954 -7.29 -38.89 -27.25
N HIS A 955 -6.77 -37.68 -27.49
CA HIS A 955 -5.40 -37.35 -27.12
C HIS A 955 -5.23 -37.10 -25.62
N LEU A 956 -6.25 -36.53 -24.97
CA LEU A 956 -6.30 -36.35 -23.52
C LEU A 956 -6.38 -37.71 -22.80
N ILE A 957 -7.21 -38.64 -23.28
CA ILE A 957 -7.30 -40.04 -22.80
C ILE A 957 -5.94 -40.72 -22.90
N SER A 958 -5.33 -40.65 -24.08
CA SER A 958 -4.02 -41.24 -24.33
C SER A 958 -2.94 -40.68 -23.39
N GLY A 959 -3.05 -39.40 -22.98
CA GLY A 959 -2.12 -38.85 -22.00
C GLY A 959 -2.40 -39.21 -20.57
N TYR A 960 -3.66 -39.22 -20.19
CA TYR A 960 -4.08 -39.62 -18.87
C TYR A 960 -3.69 -41.07 -18.57
N VAL A 961 -3.99 -42.00 -19.49
CA VAL A 961 -3.65 -43.43 -19.35
C VAL A 961 -2.13 -43.63 -19.23
N HIS A 962 -1.35 -42.85 -19.99
CA HIS A 962 0.10 -42.94 -19.97
C HIS A 962 0.72 -42.41 -18.67
N VAL A 963 0.10 -41.39 -18.06
CA VAL A 963 0.52 -40.80 -16.78
C VAL A 963 0.09 -41.66 -15.59
N ALA A 964 -1.10 -42.27 -15.62
CA ALA A 964 -1.67 -43.03 -14.52
C ALA A 964 -1.10 -44.46 -14.35
N HIS A 965 -0.68 -45.14 -15.44
CA HIS A 965 -0.33 -46.57 -15.43
C HIS A 965 1.12 -46.86 -15.83
N ARG A 966 2.05 -46.06 -15.30
CA ARG A 966 3.48 -46.06 -15.65
C ARG A 966 4.24 -47.37 -15.45
N SER A 967 3.64 -48.37 -14.79
CA SER A 967 4.28 -49.63 -14.39
C SER A 967 3.70 -50.89 -15.06
N ASP A 968 2.77 -50.76 -16.00
CA ASP A 968 2.14 -51.90 -16.70
C ASP A 968 2.21 -51.73 -18.23
N GLU A 969 3.33 -52.19 -18.82
CA GLU A 969 3.57 -52.12 -20.28
C GLU A 969 2.52 -52.90 -21.08
N THR A 970 1.98 -53.97 -20.51
CA THR A 970 0.91 -54.79 -21.09
C THR A 970 -0.41 -54.02 -21.23
N PHE A 971 -0.76 -53.24 -20.21
CA PHE A 971 -1.96 -52.39 -20.23
C PHE A 971 -1.83 -51.22 -21.22
N LEU A 972 -0.65 -50.62 -21.32
CA LEU A 972 -0.36 -49.55 -22.28
C LEU A 972 -0.44 -50.03 -23.74
N GLY A 973 0.03 -51.26 -24.02
CA GLY A 973 -0.07 -51.88 -25.35
C GLY A 973 -1.52 -52.10 -25.80
N ALA A 974 -2.36 -52.66 -24.93
CA ALA A 974 -3.78 -52.90 -25.24
C ALA A 974 -4.58 -51.59 -25.46
N CYS A 975 -4.35 -50.57 -24.62
CA CYS A 975 -4.99 -49.26 -24.80
C CYS A 975 -4.51 -48.53 -26.07
N ALA A 976 -3.22 -48.65 -26.43
CA ALA A 976 -2.67 -48.01 -27.62
C ALA A 976 -3.22 -48.63 -28.91
N ASP A 977 -3.43 -49.94 -28.95
CA ASP A 977 -3.99 -50.63 -30.11
C ASP A 977 -5.47 -50.26 -30.35
N ASP A 978 -6.29 -50.22 -29.30
CA ASP A 978 -7.70 -49.79 -29.40
C ASP A 978 -7.84 -48.30 -29.80
N LEU A 979 -7.05 -47.41 -29.20
CA LEU A 979 -7.03 -45.99 -29.56
C LEU A 979 -6.46 -45.72 -30.96
N SER A 980 -5.54 -46.56 -31.45
CA SER A 980 -4.96 -46.42 -32.80
C SER A 980 -5.91 -46.88 -33.91
N CYS A 981 -6.73 -47.90 -33.64
CA CYS A 981 -7.77 -48.39 -34.54
C CYS A 981 -8.85 -47.32 -34.78
N ASP A 982 -9.23 -46.60 -33.72
CA ASP A 982 -10.18 -45.49 -33.81
C ASP A 982 -9.58 -44.22 -34.43
N ARG A 983 -8.29 -43.92 -34.22
CA ARG A 983 -7.61 -42.80 -34.90
C ARG A 983 -7.61 -42.91 -36.42
N ARG A 984 -7.43 -44.12 -36.98
CA ARG A 984 -7.47 -44.34 -38.44
C ARG A 984 -8.87 -44.16 -39.00
N LYS A 985 -9.91 -44.51 -38.24
CA LYS A 985 -11.32 -44.27 -38.60
C LYS A 985 -11.69 -42.79 -38.51
N LEU A 986 -11.22 -42.08 -37.48
CA LEU A 986 -11.46 -40.65 -37.23
C LEU A 986 -10.75 -39.72 -38.22
N ALA A 987 -9.52 -40.04 -38.65
CA ALA A 987 -8.76 -39.24 -39.61
C ALA A 987 -9.34 -39.24 -41.04
N SER A 988 -10.17 -40.24 -41.38
CA SER A 988 -10.73 -40.42 -42.73
C SER A 988 -11.97 -39.55 -43.05
N ARG A 989 -12.44 -38.71 -42.12
CA ARG A 989 -13.73 -37.99 -42.22
C ARG A 989 -13.64 -36.49 -41.92
N GLN A 990 -12.73 -35.77 -42.58
CA GLN A 990 -12.77 -34.31 -42.55
C GLN A 990 -14.03 -33.79 -43.27
N GLY A 991 -14.82 -32.94 -42.61
CA GLY A 991 -15.87 -32.15 -43.26
C GLY A 991 -17.33 -32.59 -43.07
N LYS A 992 -17.67 -33.51 -42.17
CA LYS A 992 -19.07 -33.76 -41.78
C LYS A 992 -19.26 -33.60 -40.28
N THR A 993 -20.23 -32.77 -39.86
CA THR A 993 -20.78 -32.80 -38.51
C THR A 993 -21.44 -34.16 -38.27
N TYR A 994 -21.16 -34.81 -37.14
CA TYR A 994 -22.14 -35.70 -36.53
C TYR A 994 -21.89 -35.90 -35.03
N ASN A 995 -23.00 -35.97 -34.29
CA ASN A 995 -23.13 -36.18 -32.85
C ASN A 995 -22.49 -37.52 -32.38
N ASP A 996 -21.18 -37.54 -32.12
CA ASP A 996 -20.48 -38.81 -31.84
C ASP A 996 -20.51 -39.20 -30.35
N TRP A 997 -21.67 -39.69 -29.90
CA TRP A 997 -21.84 -40.27 -28.56
C TRP A 997 -20.85 -41.43 -28.28
N ARG A 998 -20.31 -42.08 -29.31
CA ARG A 998 -19.29 -43.14 -29.17
C ARG A 998 -17.97 -42.63 -28.63
N ALA A 999 -17.59 -41.39 -28.95
CA ALA A 999 -16.40 -40.79 -28.36
C ALA A 999 -16.56 -40.62 -26.84
N TRP A 1000 -17.77 -40.27 -26.39
CA TRP A 1000 -18.10 -40.17 -24.97
C TRP A 1000 -18.19 -41.54 -24.29
N GLU A 1001 -18.72 -42.55 -24.98
CA GLU A 1001 -18.73 -43.93 -24.49
C GLU A 1001 -17.29 -44.44 -24.29
N ASN A 1002 -16.45 -44.35 -25.32
CA ASN A 1002 -15.06 -44.79 -25.26
C ASN A 1002 -14.27 -44.02 -24.19
N LEU A 1003 -14.55 -42.73 -23.99
CA LEU A 1003 -13.98 -41.93 -22.90
C LEU A 1003 -14.36 -42.46 -21.52
N VAL A 1004 -15.65 -42.68 -21.28
CA VAL A 1004 -16.19 -43.20 -20.02
C VAL A 1004 -15.64 -44.60 -19.71
N VAL A 1005 -15.55 -45.46 -20.73
CA VAL A 1005 -15.00 -46.82 -20.61
C VAL A 1005 -13.50 -46.79 -20.33
N ALA A 1006 -12.71 -46.03 -21.09
CA ALA A 1006 -11.26 -45.95 -20.91
C ALA A 1006 -10.88 -45.42 -19.51
N TYR A 1007 -11.61 -44.41 -19.01
CA TYR A 1007 -11.39 -43.90 -17.65
C TYR A 1007 -11.73 -44.93 -16.57
N ALA A 1008 -12.80 -45.71 -16.78
CA ALA A 1008 -13.18 -46.75 -15.84
C ALA A 1008 -12.23 -47.95 -15.85
N ASP A 1009 -11.72 -48.34 -17.02
CA ASP A 1009 -10.70 -49.39 -17.13
C ASP A 1009 -9.37 -48.95 -16.51
N ALA A 1010 -9.05 -47.65 -16.56
CA ALA A 1010 -7.94 -47.07 -15.82
C ALA A 1010 -8.21 -46.89 -14.30
N ASN A 1011 -9.34 -47.38 -13.78
CA ASN A 1011 -9.77 -47.27 -12.37
C ASN A 1011 -9.89 -45.83 -11.84
N VAL A 1012 -10.25 -44.89 -12.71
CA VAL A 1012 -10.32 -43.46 -12.39
C VAL A 1012 -11.70 -43.10 -11.87
N LYS A 1013 -11.81 -42.71 -10.60
CA LYS A 1013 -13.08 -42.36 -9.95
C LYS A 1013 -13.41 -40.87 -10.08
N HIS A 1014 -13.60 -40.38 -11.31
CA HIS A 1014 -13.77 -38.95 -11.59
C HIS A 1014 -15.24 -38.53 -11.81
N LYS A 1015 -15.98 -38.31 -10.73
CA LYS A 1015 -17.44 -38.03 -10.73
C LYS A 1015 -17.90 -36.97 -11.76
N LYS A 1016 -17.20 -35.84 -11.86
CA LYS A 1016 -17.57 -34.69 -12.72
C LYS A 1016 -17.45 -34.98 -14.23
N LEU A 1017 -16.58 -35.92 -14.61
CA LEU A 1017 -16.42 -36.39 -15.99
C LEU A 1017 -17.67 -37.18 -16.39
N PHE A 1018 -18.08 -38.13 -15.54
CA PHE A 1018 -19.28 -38.92 -15.78
C PHE A 1018 -20.55 -38.07 -15.74
N GLU A 1019 -20.64 -37.07 -14.86
CA GLU A 1019 -21.73 -36.08 -14.86
C GLU A 1019 -21.80 -35.27 -16.16
N THR A 1020 -20.65 -34.96 -16.76
CA THR A 1020 -20.56 -34.22 -18.04
C THR A 1020 -20.84 -35.10 -19.25
N ALA A 1021 -20.38 -36.35 -19.22
CA ALA A 1021 -20.59 -37.32 -20.30
C ALA A 1021 -22.03 -37.86 -20.34
N ALA A 1022 -22.68 -38.02 -19.18
CA ALA A 1022 -23.99 -38.62 -19.07
C ALA A 1022 -25.06 -37.96 -19.95
N PRO A 1023 -25.21 -36.61 -20.00
CA PRO A 1023 -26.09 -35.93 -20.95
C PRO A 1023 -25.91 -36.35 -22.40
N LYS A 1024 -24.67 -36.46 -22.87
CA LYS A 1024 -24.37 -36.83 -24.25
C LYS A 1024 -24.66 -38.29 -24.55
N LEU A 1025 -24.47 -39.18 -23.57
CA LEU A 1025 -24.83 -40.59 -23.69
C LEU A 1025 -26.34 -40.80 -23.67
N TYR A 1026 -27.08 -40.16 -22.75
CA TYR A 1026 -28.52 -40.38 -22.67
C TYR A 1026 -29.34 -39.63 -23.73
N GLU A 1027 -28.86 -38.48 -24.25
CA GLU A 1027 -29.46 -37.81 -25.43
C GLU A 1027 -29.48 -38.75 -26.65
N ASN A 1028 -28.55 -39.69 -26.70
CA ASN A 1028 -28.36 -40.65 -27.79
C ASN A 1028 -28.70 -42.09 -27.41
N VAL A 1029 -29.43 -42.31 -26.30
CA VAL A 1029 -29.73 -43.67 -25.79
C VAL A 1029 -30.42 -44.55 -26.85
N HIS A 1030 -31.21 -43.94 -27.73
CA HIS A 1030 -31.95 -44.60 -28.82
C HIS A 1030 -31.02 -45.17 -29.93
N LEU A 1031 -29.75 -44.77 -29.94
CA LEU A 1031 -28.72 -45.26 -30.87
C LEU A 1031 -27.85 -46.36 -30.25
N LEU A 1032 -27.94 -46.58 -28.93
CA LEU A 1032 -27.14 -47.58 -28.21
C LEU A 1032 -27.68 -48.99 -28.46
N LYS A 1033 -26.78 -49.95 -28.61
CA LYS A 1033 -27.08 -51.39 -28.59
C LYS A 1033 -26.79 -51.96 -27.22
N GLY A 1034 -27.23 -53.20 -26.99
CA GLY A 1034 -27.01 -53.92 -25.73
C GLY A 1034 -25.56 -53.90 -25.28
N HIS A 1035 -24.62 -54.19 -26.18
CA HIS A 1035 -23.19 -54.18 -25.86
C HIS A 1035 -22.68 -52.79 -25.43
N ASP A 1036 -23.18 -51.69 -26.03
CA ASP A 1036 -22.77 -50.33 -25.68
C ASP A 1036 -23.28 -50.00 -24.27
N CYS A 1037 -24.53 -50.36 -23.97
CA CYS A 1037 -25.12 -50.20 -22.65
C CYS A 1037 -24.39 -51.03 -21.58
N ALA A 1038 -24.02 -52.27 -21.88
CA ALA A 1038 -23.26 -53.14 -20.98
C ALA A 1038 -21.89 -52.53 -20.66
N ARG A 1039 -21.18 -51.98 -21.65
CA ARG A 1039 -19.89 -51.29 -21.48
C ARG A 1039 -20.03 -50.03 -20.62
N ILE A 1040 -20.99 -49.17 -20.92
CA ILE A 1040 -21.25 -47.94 -20.16
C ILE A 1040 -21.61 -48.26 -18.70
N LEU A 1041 -22.51 -49.21 -18.48
CA LEU A 1041 -22.92 -49.61 -17.12
C LEU A 1041 -21.77 -50.26 -16.35
N THR A 1042 -20.93 -51.07 -17.01
CA THR A 1042 -19.73 -51.64 -16.40
C THR A 1042 -18.77 -50.54 -15.93
N ALA A 1043 -18.55 -49.54 -16.79
CA ALA A 1043 -17.71 -48.40 -16.46
C ALA A 1043 -18.24 -47.61 -15.26
N LEU A 1044 -19.56 -47.36 -15.23
CA LEU A 1044 -20.26 -46.71 -14.11
C LEU A 1044 -20.11 -47.49 -12.78
N VAL A 1045 -20.28 -48.81 -12.80
CA VAL A 1045 -20.10 -49.67 -11.60
C VAL A 1045 -18.64 -49.65 -11.13
N LYS A 1046 -17.67 -49.86 -12.02
CA LYS A 1046 -16.24 -49.87 -11.67
C LYS A 1046 -15.82 -48.59 -10.95
N CYS A 1047 -16.33 -47.45 -11.40
CA CYS A 1047 -16.03 -46.15 -10.81
C CYS A 1047 -16.88 -45.78 -9.59
N GLY A 1048 -17.86 -46.60 -9.21
CA GLY A 1048 -18.77 -46.32 -8.09
C GLY A 1048 -19.72 -45.14 -8.36
N PHE A 1049 -20.10 -44.89 -9.61
CA PHE A 1049 -20.95 -43.78 -10.01
C PHE A 1049 -22.24 -44.26 -10.68
N VAL A 1050 -23.42 -43.81 -10.21
CA VAL A 1050 -24.72 -44.20 -10.77
C VAL A 1050 -25.50 -42.96 -11.21
N HIS A 1051 -25.62 -42.75 -12.52
CA HIS A 1051 -26.42 -41.64 -13.05
C HIS A 1051 -27.88 -42.04 -13.29
N LYS A 1052 -28.76 -41.74 -12.33
CA LYS A 1052 -30.17 -42.18 -12.29
C LYS A 1052 -30.93 -41.99 -13.62
N LYS A 1053 -30.77 -40.86 -14.31
CA LYS A 1053 -31.47 -40.57 -15.59
C LYS A 1053 -30.99 -41.44 -16.76
N LEU A 1054 -29.67 -41.65 -16.88
CA LEU A 1054 -29.08 -42.46 -17.96
C LEU A 1054 -29.48 -43.92 -17.76
N VAL A 1055 -29.37 -44.43 -16.54
CA VAL A 1055 -29.80 -45.79 -16.19
C VAL A 1055 -31.30 -45.99 -16.42
N SER A 1056 -32.14 -45.01 -16.05
CA SER A 1056 -33.59 -45.06 -16.32
C SER A 1056 -33.91 -45.10 -17.82
N LEU A 1057 -33.17 -44.36 -18.64
CA LEU A 1057 -33.38 -44.30 -20.09
C LEU A 1057 -32.89 -45.59 -20.78
N ILE A 1058 -31.75 -46.14 -20.37
CA ILE A 1058 -31.29 -47.46 -20.82
C ILE A 1058 -32.34 -48.52 -20.49
N ARG A 1059 -32.83 -48.54 -19.25
CA ARG A 1059 -33.91 -49.42 -18.80
C ARG A 1059 -35.16 -49.33 -19.67
N LYS A 1060 -35.64 -48.12 -19.95
CA LYS A 1060 -36.82 -47.92 -20.81
C LYS A 1060 -36.59 -48.32 -22.27
N GLY A 1061 -35.36 -48.24 -22.76
CA GLY A 1061 -34.99 -48.58 -24.14
C GLY A 1061 -34.76 -50.07 -24.39
N LEU A 1062 -34.46 -50.87 -23.35
CA LEU A 1062 -34.18 -52.31 -23.44
C LEU A 1062 -35.17 -53.13 -24.29
N PRO A 1063 -36.52 -52.93 -24.24
CA PRO A 1063 -37.47 -53.72 -25.04
C PRO A 1063 -37.24 -53.57 -26.55
N THR A 1064 -36.83 -52.38 -26.98
CA THR A 1064 -36.65 -52.02 -28.39
C THR A 1064 -35.18 -52.10 -28.84
N MET A 1065 -34.27 -52.43 -27.92
CA MET A 1065 -32.84 -52.38 -28.15
C MET A 1065 -32.34 -53.68 -28.78
N THR A 1066 -31.50 -53.55 -29.81
CA THR A 1066 -30.74 -54.69 -30.32
C THR A 1066 -29.68 -55.09 -29.29
N CYS A 1067 -29.94 -56.16 -28.55
CA CYS A 1067 -29.14 -56.65 -27.43
C CYS A 1067 -28.90 -58.15 -27.61
N SER A 1068 -27.71 -58.69 -27.36
CA SER A 1068 -27.51 -60.14 -27.30
C SER A 1068 -28.00 -60.70 -25.96
N THR A 1069 -28.17 -62.03 -25.85
CA THR A 1069 -28.54 -62.65 -24.55
C THR A 1069 -27.45 -62.43 -23.50
N ASP A 1070 -26.18 -62.46 -23.90
CA ASP A 1070 -25.03 -62.23 -23.02
C ASP A 1070 -24.95 -60.77 -22.54
N ASP A 1071 -25.15 -59.80 -23.44
CA ASP A 1071 -25.20 -58.38 -23.07
C ASP A 1071 -26.35 -58.11 -22.10
N LEU A 1072 -27.52 -58.72 -22.33
CA LEU A 1072 -28.69 -58.56 -21.47
C LEU A 1072 -28.45 -59.16 -20.08
N GLU A 1073 -27.78 -60.31 -20.01
CA GLU A 1073 -27.37 -60.92 -18.74
C GLU A 1073 -26.39 -60.03 -17.99
N GLN A 1074 -25.41 -59.46 -18.69
CA GLN A 1074 -24.46 -58.52 -18.10
C GLN A 1074 -25.15 -57.25 -17.57
N ILE A 1075 -26.08 -56.67 -18.34
CA ILE A 1075 -26.87 -55.50 -17.93
C ILE A 1075 -27.69 -55.82 -16.67
N CYS A 1076 -28.35 -56.98 -16.60
CA CYS A 1076 -29.13 -57.39 -15.42
C CYS A 1076 -28.23 -57.52 -14.17
N ARG A 1077 -27.05 -58.13 -14.32
CA ARG A 1077 -26.06 -58.23 -13.22
C ARG A 1077 -25.60 -56.85 -12.75
N LEU A 1078 -25.35 -55.92 -13.67
CA LEU A 1078 -24.93 -54.56 -13.36
C LEU A 1078 -26.04 -53.73 -12.71
N PHE A 1079 -27.30 -53.89 -13.12
CA PHE A 1079 -28.43 -53.26 -12.41
C PHE A 1079 -28.52 -53.75 -10.97
N ASN A 1080 -28.41 -55.06 -10.75
CA ASN A 1080 -28.42 -55.64 -9.41
C ASN A 1080 -27.25 -55.15 -8.56
N SER A 1081 -26.03 -55.01 -9.11
CA SER A 1081 -24.89 -54.46 -8.37
C SER A 1081 -25.03 -52.97 -8.06
N MET A 1082 -25.82 -52.22 -8.84
CA MET A 1082 -26.22 -50.84 -8.54
C MET A 1082 -27.40 -50.74 -7.56
N GLY A 1083 -27.94 -51.86 -7.07
CA GLY A 1083 -29.13 -51.88 -6.20
C GLY A 1083 -30.45 -51.60 -6.94
N ILE A 1084 -30.48 -51.84 -8.25
CA ILE A 1084 -31.64 -51.60 -9.12
C ILE A 1084 -32.23 -52.95 -9.49
N GLN A 1085 -33.35 -53.31 -8.88
CA GLN A 1085 -34.12 -54.49 -9.29
C GLN A 1085 -35.03 -54.11 -10.47
N ASP A 1086 -34.77 -54.69 -11.64
CA ASP A 1086 -35.57 -54.48 -12.84
C ASP A 1086 -36.23 -55.78 -13.29
N GLU A 1087 -37.42 -56.01 -12.74
CA GLU A 1087 -38.24 -57.20 -13.00
C GLU A 1087 -38.52 -57.42 -14.50
N PHE A 1088 -38.54 -56.35 -15.30
CA PHE A 1088 -38.74 -56.45 -16.75
C PHE A 1088 -37.49 -56.98 -17.45
N ALA A 1089 -36.31 -56.43 -17.15
CA ALA A 1089 -35.05 -56.89 -17.73
C ALA A 1089 -34.78 -58.37 -17.38
N GLU A 1090 -35.09 -58.78 -16.14
CA GLU A 1090 -34.99 -60.17 -15.71
C GLU A 1090 -36.00 -61.09 -16.41
N LYS A 1091 -37.25 -60.65 -16.61
CA LYS A 1091 -38.24 -61.39 -17.42
C LYS A 1091 -37.76 -61.51 -18.87
N LEU A 1092 -37.31 -60.42 -19.49
CA LEU A 1092 -36.79 -60.40 -20.86
C LEU A 1092 -35.60 -61.35 -21.03
N LEU A 1093 -34.71 -61.42 -20.03
CA LEU A 1093 -33.59 -62.35 -20.01
C LEU A 1093 -34.05 -63.81 -19.90
N ARG A 1094 -35.05 -64.11 -19.04
CA ARG A 1094 -35.65 -65.46 -18.95
C ARG A 1094 -36.28 -65.87 -20.28
N TYR A 1095 -37.02 -64.96 -20.92
CA TYR A 1095 -37.62 -65.22 -22.23
C TYR A 1095 -36.58 -65.51 -23.32
N ARG A 1096 -35.51 -64.72 -23.40
CA ARG A 1096 -34.44 -64.94 -24.38
C ARG A 1096 -33.61 -66.21 -24.13
N LYS A 1097 -33.42 -66.61 -22.86
CA LYS A 1097 -32.73 -67.85 -22.51
C LYS A 1097 -33.56 -69.12 -22.76
N ALA A 1098 -34.88 -68.98 -22.87
CA ALA A 1098 -35.78 -70.12 -23.02
C ALA A 1098 -35.91 -70.66 -24.46
N GLU A 1099 -35.26 -70.04 -25.47
CA GLU A 1099 -35.32 -70.44 -26.90
C GLU A 1099 -36.71 -70.96 -27.35
N VAL A 1100 -37.76 -70.16 -27.18
CA VAL A 1100 -39.05 -70.40 -27.86
C VAL A 1100 -39.26 -69.31 -28.90
N LEU A 1101 -38.84 -69.63 -30.11
CA LEU A 1101 -39.37 -69.04 -31.35
C LEU A 1101 -40.82 -69.51 -31.51
N ASP A 1102 -41.76 -68.64 -31.11
CA ASP A 1102 -43.13 -68.46 -31.66
C ASP A 1102 -44.06 -67.95 -30.55
N ASP A 1103 -43.86 -66.70 -30.14
CA ASP A 1103 -44.90 -65.66 -30.11
C ASP A 1103 -44.34 -64.40 -29.42
N VAL A 1104 -43.76 -63.50 -30.22
CA VAL A 1104 -43.52 -62.11 -29.80
C VAL A 1104 -44.03 -61.19 -30.90
N LYS A 1105 -45.36 -61.11 -30.99
CA LYS A 1105 -46.10 -59.99 -31.58
C LYS A 1105 -47.31 -59.64 -30.72
N THR A 1106 -47.10 -59.56 -29.41
CA THR A 1106 -47.85 -58.69 -28.48
C THR A 1106 -46.88 -58.21 -27.42
#